data_AF-A0A7N6ANU0-F1
#
_entry.id   AF-A0A7N6ANU0-F1
#
_cell.length_a   1.000
_cell.length_b   1.000
_cell.length_c   1.000
_cell.angle_alpha   90.00
_cell.angle_beta   90.00
_cell.angle_gamma   90.00
#
_symmetry.space_group_name_H-M   'P 1'
#
loop_
_entity.id
_entity.type
_entity.pdbx_description
1 polymer ?
#
loop_
_entity_poly.entity_id
_entity_poly.type
_entity_poly.pdbx_seq_one_letter_code
_entity_poly.pdbx_strand_id
1 'polypeptide(L)'
;MSVQILTGLLERLCPRECGFLLWPSCVFALFAAPEYAHSIRLDGDIILGGLFPVHSRGDRGTPCGELKKEKGIHRLEAMMFAIDLINKDPELLPNITLGARILDTCSRDTYALEQSLTFVQALIERDGSDVRCANGDPPIFTKPDKIVGVIGAAASSVSIMVANILRLFKIPQISYASTAPELSDNTRYDFFSRVVPPDSYQAQAMMDIVTAMEWNYVSTLASEGNYGESGVEAFIQISRETGGVCIAQSLKIPREPRPGEFDKIIRRLLETSNARAIIMFANEDDIRRVLDAAKRNNQTGHFLWVGSDSWGSKISPVIGQERVAEGAITILPKRASVDAFDRYFRSRSLSNNRRNVWFAEFWEENFNCKLGMHGKRPGNLKKCTGLEKVGRDSSYEQEGKVQFVMDAVYAMAHALHRMHRELCYGYPGLCPRMANIDGKELLSHIRAVRFNGSAGTPVVFNENGDAPGRYDIFQYQITNRSTAEYRVIGSWTNKLHLKVEAMRWRTGDPSLPASVCSIPCRAGERKKVVKGVPCCWHCERCEGYHYQASEFTCELCPYEMRPDVNRTGCVPIPIIKLEWHSPWAVVPVFISMLGIIATSFVIVTFVRYNDTPIVRASGREMSYVLLTGIFLCYAITFLMIATPDVGVCSFRRIFLGLGMCFSYAALLTKTNRIHRIFEQGKKSVTAPRFISPASQLVITFSLISVQLLGVFVWFVVDPPHTVIDYGEQRTQDPMSARGVLKCDISDLSLICSLGYSILLMVTCTVYAIKTRGVPETFNEAKPIGFTMYTTCIIWLAFIPIFFGTSQSAERMYIQTTTLTISLSLSASVSLGMLYMPKVYIILFHPEQNVPKRKRSFKAIVTAATMSGKLTQKGGDRPNGEVKTELCESMETNSE
;
A
#
# COMPACT_ATOMS: atom_id res chain seq x y z
N MET A 1 0.96 59.86 7.46
CA MET A 1 2.43 59.92 7.47
C MET A 1 2.96 59.59 6.06
N SER A 2 2.58 60.39 5.05
CA SER A 2 2.76 60.01 3.62
C SER A 2 2.86 61.21 2.66
N VAL A 3 3.41 62.34 3.10
CA VAL A 3 3.67 63.51 2.22
C VAL A 3 5.16 63.88 2.17
N GLN A 4 6.00 63.32 3.04
CA GLN A 4 7.44 63.64 3.09
C GLN A 4 8.34 62.74 2.22
N ILE A 5 7.80 61.71 1.55
CA ILE A 5 8.62 60.77 0.76
C ILE A 5 8.65 61.15 -0.73
N LEU A 6 7.70 61.97 -1.21
CA LEU A 6 7.65 62.36 -2.62
C LEU A 6 8.57 63.54 -2.96
N THR A 7 8.92 64.38 -2.00
CA THR A 7 9.83 65.52 -2.18
C THR A 7 11.30 65.12 -2.21
N GLY A 8 11.67 63.97 -1.64
CA GLY A 8 13.07 63.51 -1.58
C GLY A 8 13.63 62.83 -2.84
N LEU A 9 12.79 62.52 -3.84
CA LEU A 9 13.21 61.82 -5.05
C LEU A 9 13.52 62.75 -6.24
N LEU A 10 13.09 64.01 -6.21
CA LEU A 10 13.31 64.97 -7.30
C LEU A 10 14.60 65.80 -7.17
N GLU A 11 15.32 65.72 -6.04
CA GLU A 11 16.59 66.45 -5.82
C GLU A 11 17.87 65.68 -6.22
N ARG A 12 17.78 64.44 -6.71
CA ARG A 12 18.97 63.61 -7.03
C ARG A 12 19.41 63.60 -8.51
N LEU A 13 18.94 64.53 -9.33
CA LEU A 13 19.26 64.54 -10.79
C LEU A 13 19.96 65.79 -11.32
N CYS A 14 20.52 66.66 -10.46
CA CYS A 14 21.30 67.79 -10.94
C CYS A 14 22.67 67.87 -10.24
N PRO A 15 23.75 67.33 -10.80
CA PRO A 15 25.09 67.66 -10.33
C PRO A 15 25.44 69.06 -10.86
N ARG A 16 25.48 70.05 -9.96
CA ARG A 16 26.27 71.26 -10.15
C ARG A 16 27.75 70.91 -9.93
N GLU A 17 28.60 71.57 -10.69
CA GLU A 17 30.07 71.55 -10.70
C GLU A 17 30.75 70.53 -11.63
N CYS A 18 31.13 71.02 -12.81
CA CYS A 18 32.52 70.93 -13.28
C CYS A 18 32.71 71.89 -14.46
N GLY A 19 33.58 72.89 -14.29
CA GLY A 19 34.02 73.79 -15.34
C GLY A 19 35.08 73.17 -16.24
N PHE A 20 35.14 73.71 -17.47
CA PHE A 20 36.25 73.68 -18.43
C PHE A 20 36.74 72.30 -18.94
N LEU A 21 36.28 71.94 -20.15
CA LEU A 21 37.15 71.63 -21.32
C LEU A 21 36.31 71.43 -22.60
N LEU A 22 36.80 72.01 -23.69
CA LEU A 22 36.16 72.18 -25.00
C LEU A 22 36.09 70.89 -25.86
N TRP A 23 34.96 70.74 -26.58
CA TRP A 23 34.67 70.07 -27.89
C TRP A 23 35.19 68.63 -28.19
N PRO A 24 34.52 67.80 -29.05
CA PRO A 24 33.27 67.98 -29.82
C PRO A 24 32.26 66.81 -29.70
N SER A 25 30.95 67.06 -29.60
CA SER A 25 29.92 65.99 -29.73
C SER A 25 28.61 66.44 -30.40
N CYS A 26 28.57 67.61 -31.03
CA CYS A 26 27.37 68.14 -31.71
C CYS A 26 27.04 67.46 -33.07
N VAL A 27 27.34 66.17 -33.26
CA VAL A 27 26.99 65.44 -34.50
C VAL A 27 26.14 64.18 -34.23
N PHE A 28 25.88 63.81 -32.97
CA PHE A 28 25.06 62.62 -32.65
C PHE A 28 23.61 62.88 -32.22
N ALA A 29 23.09 64.10 -32.40
CA ALA A 29 21.69 64.45 -32.09
C ALA A 29 20.73 64.32 -33.30
N LEU A 30 21.00 63.39 -34.22
CA LEU A 30 20.16 63.12 -35.40
C LEU A 30 19.84 61.61 -35.52
N PHE A 31 19.50 60.98 -34.40
CA PHE A 31 18.77 59.71 -34.39
C PHE A 31 17.76 59.72 -33.24
N ALA A 32 16.76 60.60 -33.32
CA ALA A 32 15.52 60.42 -32.59
C ALA A 32 14.79 59.22 -33.21
N ALA A 33 14.60 58.15 -32.43
CA ALA A 33 13.68 57.07 -32.77
C ALA A 33 12.24 57.63 -32.88
N PRO A 34 11.38 57.08 -33.75
CA PRO A 34 10.06 57.65 -34.00
C PRO A 34 9.16 57.55 -32.75
N GLU A 35 8.61 58.67 -32.31
CA GLU A 35 7.52 58.73 -31.32
C GLU A 35 6.27 58.05 -31.91
N TYR A 36 5.96 56.85 -31.43
CA TYR A 36 4.67 56.21 -31.71
C TYR A 36 3.59 56.89 -30.86
N ALA A 37 2.48 57.31 -31.48
CA ALA A 37 1.33 57.84 -30.73
C ALA A 37 0.86 56.80 -29.68
N HIS A 38 0.95 57.15 -28.40
CA HIS A 38 0.84 56.20 -27.28
C HIS A 38 -0.60 55.90 -26.80
N SER A 39 -1.64 56.51 -27.40
CA SER A 39 -3.03 56.36 -26.94
C SER A 39 -4.06 56.67 -28.02
N ILE A 40 -5.23 56.03 -27.94
CA ILE A 40 -6.42 56.41 -28.72
C ILE A 40 -7.32 57.30 -27.85
N ARG A 41 -7.85 58.37 -28.45
CA ARG A 41 -8.83 59.27 -27.82
C ARG A 41 -10.10 59.35 -28.67
N LEU A 42 -11.24 59.13 -28.02
CA LEU A 42 -12.58 59.32 -28.55
C LEU A 42 -13.29 60.33 -27.66
N ASP A 43 -13.76 61.42 -28.26
CA ASP A 43 -14.46 62.48 -27.53
C ASP A 43 -15.87 62.03 -27.13
N GLY A 44 -16.35 62.54 -26.00
CA GLY A 44 -17.69 62.32 -25.48
C GLY A 44 -17.91 63.07 -24.17
N ASP A 45 -19.15 63.15 -23.71
CA ASP A 45 -19.53 63.82 -22.45
C ASP A 45 -18.95 63.09 -21.23
N ILE A 46 -18.84 61.76 -21.30
CA ILE A 46 -18.24 60.92 -20.26
C ILE A 46 -17.12 60.07 -20.89
N ILE A 47 -15.90 60.20 -20.38
CA ILE A 47 -14.74 59.47 -20.91
C ILE A 47 -14.44 58.22 -20.06
N LEU A 48 -14.37 57.06 -20.73
CA LEU A 48 -13.94 55.80 -20.13
C LEU A 48 -12.47 55.48 -20.44
N GLY A 49 -11.72 55.00 -19.45
CA GLY A 49 -10.37 54.49 -19.67
C GLY A 49 -10.41 53.07 -20.24
N GLY A 50 -9.50 52.73 -21.15
CA GLY A 50 -9.37 51.38 -21.70
C GLY A 50 -7.94 50.88 -21.59
N LEU A 51 -7.74 49.68 -21.06
CA LEU A 51 -6.44 49.02 -20.95
C LEU A 51 -6.44 47.70 -21.72
N PHE A 52 -5.70 47.66 -22.83
CA PHE A 52 -5.60 46.48 -23.69
C PHE A 52 -4.14 46.07 -23.93
N PRO A 53 -3.84 44.76 -24.06
CA PRO A 53 -2.52 44.28 -24.42
C PRO A 53 -2.37 44.31 -25.94
N VAL A 54 -2.21 45.50 -26.52
CA VAL A 54 -2.03 45.67 -27.97
C VAL A 54 -0.74 45.00 -28.40
N HIS A 55 0.32 45.17 -27.62
CA HIS A 55 1.60 44.48 -27.84
C HIS A 55 1.89 43.38 -26.80
N SER A 56 2.74 42.44 -27.24
CA SER A 56 3.43 41.49 -26.37
C SER A 56 4.49 42.20 -25.50
N ARG A 57 5.02 41.47 -24.52
CA ARG A 57 6.11 41.97 -23.68
C ARG A 57 7.38 42.03 -24.52
N GLY A 58 8.05 43.19 -24.54
CA GLY A 58 9.32 43.36 -25.26
C GLY A 58 10.50 42.69 -24.58
N ASP A 59 11.57 42.47 -25.36
CA ASP A 59 12.87 42.01 -24.87
C ASP A 59 13.54 43.06 -23.96
N ARG A 60 14.64 42.68 -23.29
CA ARG A 60 15.37 43.55 -22.36
C ARG A 60 15.72 44.90 -23.01
N GLY A 61 15.18 45.98 -22.45
CA GLY A 61 15.41 47.37 -22.91
C GLY A 61 14.28 47.96 -23.76
N THR A 62 13.39 47.13 -24.33
CA THR A 62 12.21 47.58 -25.08
C THR A 62 10.91 47.33 -24.29
N PRO A 63 10.03 48.33 -24.11
CA PRO A 63 8.83 48.18 -23.29
C PRO A 63 7.81 47.20 -23.91
N CYS A 64 7.69 47.20 -25.23
CA CYS A 64 6.68 46.49 -26.00
C CYS A 64 7.34 45.64 -27.09
N GLY A 65 6.75 44.48 -27.38
CA GLY A 65 7.18 43.55 -28.43
C GLY A 65 6.25 43.57 -29.64
N GLU A 66 6.07 42.43 -30.28
CA GLU A 66 5.18 42.26 -31.45
C GLU A 66 3.70 42.49 -31.12
N LEU A 67 2.94 42.94 -32.12
CA LEU A 67 1.51 43.23 -32.03
C LEU A 67 0.66 41.95 -31.87
N LYS A 68 -0.29 42.00 -30.95
CA LYS A 68 -1.26 40.92 -30.68
C LYS A 68 -2.55 41.13 -31.46
N LYS A 69 -2.64 40.48 -32.63
CA LYS A 69 -3.81 40.54 -33.55
C LYS A 69 -5.14 40.30 -32.82
N GLU A 70 -5.31 39.10 -32.27
CA GLU A 70 -6.57 38.69 -31.65
C GLU A 70 -6.72 39.29 -30.23
N LYS A 71 -5.73 39.06 -29.36
CA LYS A 71 -5.83 39.40 -27.93
C LYS A 71 -5.73 40.91 -27.64
N GLY A 72 -5.18 41.68 -28.57
CA GLY A 72 -5.04 43.12 -28.47
C GLY A 72 -6.09 43.82 -29.30
N ILE A 73 -5.96 43.76 -30.63
CA ILE A 73 -6.77 44.57 -31.55
C ILE A 73 -8.25 44.18 -31.54
N HIS A 74 -8.62 42.89 -31.54
CA HIS A 74 -10.05 42.52 -31.50
C HIS A 74 -10.72 43.04 -30.22
N ARG A 75 -10.05 42.96 -29.07
CA ARG A 75 -10.58 43.43 -27.79
C ARG A 75 -10.71 44.95 -27.73
N LEU A 76 -9.69 45.66 -28.22
CA LEU A 76 -9.70 47.11 -28.31
C LEU A 76 -10.84 47.58 -29.23
N GLU A 77 -10.96 46.98 -30.41
CA GLU A 77 -12.03 47.29 -31.36
C GLU A 77 -13.41 46.92 -30.81
N ALA A 78 -13.52 45.89 -29.96
CA ALA A 78 -14.77 45.54 -29.30
C ALA A 78 -15.26 46.64 -28.34
N MET A 79 -14.35 47.29 -27.60
CA MET A 79 -14.71 48.44 -26.76
C MET A 79 -15.21 49.62 -27.60
N MET A 80 -14.50 49.97 -28.67
CA MET A 80 -14.91 51.06 -29.56
C MET A 80 -16.24 50.76 -30.25
N PHE A 81 -16.45 49.51 -30.67
CA PHE A 81 -17.72 49.07 -31.25
C PHE A 81 -18.87 49.12 -30.24
N ALA A 82 -18.66 48.69 -29.00
CA ALA A 82 -19.67 48.77 -27.95
C ALA A 82 -20.06 50.23 -27.67
N ILE A 83 -19.10 51.15 -27.60
CA ILE A 83 -19.35 52.59 -27.47
C ILE A 83 -20.17 53.13 -28.66
N ASP A 84 -19.81 52.75 -29.89
CA ASP A 84 -20.58 53.16 -31.08
C ASP A 84 -22.03 52.66 -31.05
N LEU A 85 -22.28 51.47 -30.49
CA LEU A 85 -23.63 50.93 -30.35
C LEU A 85 -24.42 51.67 -29.28
N ILE A 86 -23.81 51.92 -28.11
CA ILE A 86 -24.44 52.64 -27.00
C ILE A 86 -24.79 54.07 -27.41
N ASN A 87 -23.88 54.78 -28.07
CA ASN A 87 -24.12 56.16 -28.53
C ASN A 87 -25.20 56.25 -29.63
N LYS A 88 -25.61 55.12 -30.23
CA LYS A 88 -26.72 55.04 -31.20
C LYS A 88 -28.01 54.54 -30.58
N ASP A 89 -27.97 54.04 -29.35
CA ASP A 89 -29.12 53.48 -28.65
C ASP A 89 -29.96 54.62 -28.05
N PRO A 90 -31.23 54.80 -28.46
CA PRO A 90 -32.09 55.84 -27.89
C PRO A 90 -32.56 55.52 -26.46
N GLU A 91 -32.48 54.26 -26.00
CA GLU A 91 -32.98 53.85 -24.69
C GLU A 91 -31.92 53.96 -23.57
N LEU A 92 -30.65 53.85 -23.93
CA LEU A 92 -29.51 53.82 -23.01
C LEU A 92 -28.67 55.10 -23.14
N LEU A 93 -28.63 55.92 -22.09
CA LEU A 93 -27.93 57.21 -22.07
C LEU A 93 -28.39 58.20 -23.17
N PRO A 94 -29.71 58.50 -23.28
CA PRO A 94 -30.20 59.43 -24.29
C PRO A 94 -29.59 60.83 -24.13
N ASN A 95 -29.13 61.42 -25.24
CA ASN A 95 -28.46 62.72 -25.30
C ASN A 95 -27.15 62.81 -24.47
N ILE A 96 -26.53 61.68 -24.13
CA ILE A 96 -25.23 61.63 -23.46
C ILE A 96 -24.31 60.73 -24.30
N THR A 97 -23.16 61.26 -24.68
CA THR A 97 -22.18 60.51 -25.47
C THR A 97 -21.08 59.91 -24.59
N LEU A 98 -20.77 58.64 -24.79
CA LEU A 98 -19.61 57.99 -24.20
C LEU A 98 -18.39 58.16 -25.13
N GLY A 99 -17.32 58.67 -24.55
CA GLY A 99 -15.98 58.70 -25.15
C GLY A 99 -15.05 57.69 -24.49
N ALA A 100 -13.81 57.61 -24.98
CA ALA A 100 -12.81 56.70 -24.43
C ALA A 100 -11.37 57.19 -24.60
N ARG A 101 -10.53 56.82 -23.64
CA ARG A 101 -9.08 56.94 -23.71
C ARG A 101 -8.45 55.57 -23.55
N ILE A 102 -7.92 55.01 -24.63
CA ILE A 102 -7.38 53.65 -24.67
C ILE A 102 -5.86 53.68 -24.70
N LEU A 103 -5.24 52.93 -23.78
CA LEU A 103 -3.81 52.80 -23.63
C LEU A 103 -3.37 51.35 -23.86
N ASP A 104 -2.15 51.20 -24.36
CA ASP A 104 -1.50 49.90 -24.43
C ASP A 104 -0.84 49.54 -23.10
N THR A 105 -1.02 48.28 -22.70
CA THR A 105 -0.39 47.70 -21.51
C THR A 105 0.91 46.97 -21.82
N CYS A 106 1.19 46.66 -23.08
CA CYS A 106 2.32 45.86 -23.54
C CYS A 106 2.51 44.54 -22.78
N SER A 107 1.43 44.02 -22.20
CA SER A 107 1.44 42.85 -21.32
C SER A 107 2.47 42.94 -20.17
N ARG A 108 2.84 44.16 -19.74
CA ARG A 108 3.85 44.43 -18.72
C ARG A 108 3.25 45.31 -17.62
N ASP A 109 3.28 44.82 -16.39
CA ASP A 109 2.71 45.46 -15.20
C ASP A 109 3.31 46.83 -14.89
N THR A 110 4.64 46.97 -14.92
CA THR A 110 5.32 48.26 -14.68
C THR A 110 5.00 49.32 -15.74
N TYR A 111 4.93 48.93 -17.01
CA TYR A 111 4.59 49.84 -18.10
C TYR A 111 3.13 50.26 -18.03
N ALA A 112 2.22 49.31 -17.83
CA ALA A 112 0.80 49.61 -17.70
C ALA A 112 0.51 50.52 -16.49
N LEU A 113 1.24 50.37 -15.40
CA LEU A 113 1.15 51.26 -14.24
C LEU A 113 1.54 52.70 -14.60
N GLU A 114 2.68 52.87 -15.27
CA GLU A 114 3.15 54.17 -15.75
C GLU A 114 2.14 54.83 -16.69
N GLN A 115 1.60 54.08 -17.65
CA GLN A 115 0.56 54.57 -18.56
C GLN A 115 -0.73 54.93 -17.81
N SER A 116 -1.13 54.15 -16.81
CA SER A 116 -2.35 54.39 -16.03
C SER A 116 -2.29 55.67 -15.18
N LEU A 117 -1.10 56.21 -14.88
CA LEU A 117 -0.97 57.53 -14.25
C LEU A 117 -1.62 58.64 -15.11
N THR A 118 -1.70 58.45 -16.43
CA THR A 118 -2.35 59.43 -17.32
C THR A 118 -3.87 59.51 -17.14
N PHE A 119 -4.51 58.47 -16.56
CA PHE A 119 -5.94 58.51 -16.24
C PHE A 119 -6.27 59.41 -15.06
N VAL A 120 -5.32 59.61 -14.14
CA VAL A 120 -5.52 60.39 -12.92
C VAL A 120 -4.94 61.81 -13.03
N GLN A 121 -4.25 62.14 -14.13
CA GLN A 121 -3.68 63.47 -14.38
C GLN A 121 -4.72 64.60 -14.25
N ALA A 122 -5.98 64.36 -14.62
CA ALA A 122 -7.05 65.34 -14.49
C ALA A 122 -7.53 65.58 -13.05
N LEU A 123 -7.23 64.66 -12.13
CA LEU A 123 -7.58 64.76 -10.72
C LEU A 123 -6.44 65.33 -9.87
N ILE A 124 -5.24 65.38 -10.43
CA ILE A 124 -4.06 65.99 -9.82
C ILE A 124 -4.01 67.43 -10.34
N GLU A 125 -4.77 68.33 -9.69
CA GLU A 125 -4.81 69.75 -10.02
C GLU A 125 -3.40 70.33 -10.13
N ARG A 126 -3.08 70.95 -11.27
CA ARG A 126 -1.97 71.89 -11.37
C ARG A 126 -2.57 73.29 -11.32
N ASP A 127 -2.28 74.02 -10.25
CA ASP A 127 -2.51 75.47 -10.21
C ASP A 127 -1.71 76.11 -11.35
N GLY A 128 -2.40 76.43 -12.43
CA GLY A 128 -1.82 77.05 -13.63
C GLY A 128 -1.58 78.55 -13.48
N SER A 129 -1.87 79.13 -12.32
CA SER A 129 -1.74 80.55 -12.00
C SER A 129 -0.30 81.06 -12.02
N ASP A 130 0.68 80.18 -11.83
CA ASP A 130 2.11 80.53 -11.76
C ASP A 130 2.85 80.43 -13.10
N VAL A 131 2.22 79.90 -14.15
CA VAL A 131 2.85 79.72 -15.46
C VAL A 131 2.37 80.82 -16.39
N ARG A 132 3.30 81.66 -16.88
CA ARG A 132 3.03 82.66 -17.92
C ARG A 132 3.85 82.31 -19.16
N CYS A 133 3.25 82.44 -20.35
CA CYS A 133 4.01 82.34 -21.59
C CYS A 133 5.03 83.50 -21.67
N ALA A 134 6.12 83.32 -22.41
CA ALA A 134 7.15 84.36 -22.61
C ALA A 134 6.57 85.69 -23.15
N ASN A 135 5.38 85.63 -23.77
CA ASN A 135 4.67 86.75 -24.36
C ASN A 135 3.67 87.42 -23.40
N GLY A 136 3.56 86.97 -22.15
CA GLY A 136 2.60 87.49 -21.16
C GLY A 136 1.19 86.90 -21.25
N ASP A 137 0.90 86.12 -22.30
CA ASP A 137 -0.38 85.43 -22.47
C ASP A 137 -0.56 84.28 -21.45
N PRO A 138 -1.82 83.99 -21.06
CA PRO A 138 -2.12 82.80 -20.27
C PRO A 138 -1.78 81.54 -21.07
N PRO A 139 -1.10 80.55 -20.46
CA PRO A 139 -0.80 79.29 -21.11
C PRO A 139 -2.08 78.54 -21.49
N ILE A 140 -2.14 78.06 -22.73
CA ILE A 140 -3.20 77.17 -23.18
C ILE A 140 -2.91 75.77 -22.62
N PHE A 141 -3.47 75.47 -21.45
CA PHE A 141 -3.48 74.11 -20.93
C PHE A 141 -4.63 73.34 -21.60
N THR A 142 -4.30 72.31 -22.39
CA THR A 142 -5.29 71.31 -22.77
C THR A 142 -5.75 70.60 -21.50
N LYS A 143 -7.02 70.80 -21.11
CA LYS A 143 -7.57 70.12 -19.95
C LYS A 143 -7.43 68.60 -20.16
N PRO A 144 -6.77 67.88 -19.25
CA PRO A 144 -6.67 66.43 -19.33
C PRO A 144 -8.08 65.80 -19.23
N ASP A 145 -8.30 64.72 -19.96
CA ASP A 145 -9.58 64.00 -19.92
C ASP A 145 -9.84 63.45 -18.53
N LYS A 146 -11.04 63.71 -17.99
CA LYS A 146 -11.48 63.16 -16.72
C LYS A 146 -12.03 61.75 -16.94
N ILE A 147 -11.31 60.75 -16.45
CA ILE A 147 -11.70 59.35 -16.56
C ILE A 147 -12.66 58.98 -15.43
N VAL A 148 -13.85 58.50 -15.79
CA VAL A 148 -14.91 58.15 -14.82
C VAL A 148 -14.83 56.69 -14.38
N GLY A 149 -14.36 55.80 -15.25
CA GLY A 149 -14.17 54.39 -14.95
C GLY A 149 -13.23 53.76 -15.97
N VAL A 150 -12.62 52.62 -15.61
CA VAL A 150 -11.63 51.92 -16.45
C VAL A 150 -12.11 50.53 -16.83
N ILE A 151 -12.05 50.20 -18.12
CA ILE A 151 -12.28 48.87 -18.66
C ILE A 151 -10.93 48.18 -18.89
N GLY A 152 -10.73 47.03 -18.24
CA GLY A 152 -9.46 46.30 -18.25
C GLY A 152 -8.85 46.19 -16.85
N ALA A 153 -7.59 45.78 -16.69
CA ALA A 153 -6.73 45.25 -17.75
C ALA A 153 -7.02 43.76 -18.02
N ALA A 154 -6.31 43.19 -18.99
CA ALA A 154 -6.46 41.78 -19.34
C ALA A 154 -5.76 40.83 -18.34
N ALA A 155 -4.47 41.05 -18.08
CA ALA A 155 -3.67 40.20 -17.21
C ALA A 155 -3.89 40.54 -15.73
N SER A 156 -4.04 39.53 -14.89
CA SER A 156 -4.31 39.71 -13.45
C SER A 156 -3.23 40.54 -12.74
N SER A 157 -1.94 40.31 -13.05
CA SER A 157 -0.84 41.11 -12.48
C SER A 157 -0.93 42.59 -12.84
N VAL A 158 -1.35 42.91 -14.07
CA VAL A 158 -1.54 44.29 -14.52
C VAL A 158 -2.74 44.91 -13.79
N SER A 159 -3.87 44.20 -13.73
CA SER A 159 -5.05 44.69 -13.02
C SER A 159 -4.78 44.95 -11.55
N ILE A 160 -4.00 44.10 -10.87
CA ILE A 160 -3.59 44.30 -9.48
C ILE A 160 -2.79 45.60 -9.31
N MET A 161 -1.82 45.87 -10.19
CA MET A 161 -1.01 47.09 -10.13
C MET A 161 -1.85 48.34 -10.41
N VAL A 162 -2.70 48.30 -11.43
CA VAL A 162 -3.56 49.44 -11.80
C VAL A 162 -4.63 49.72 -10.73
N ALA A 163 -5.28 48.68 -10.20
CA ALA A 163 -6.30 48.82 -9.18
C ALA A 163 -5.78 49.53 -7.91
N ASN A 164 -4.51 49.29 -7.53
CA ASN A 164 -3.86 49.96 -6.40
C ASN A 164 -3.74 51.48 -6.58
N ILE A 165 -3.63 51.99 -7.81
CA ILE A 165 -3.65 53.43 -8.08
C ILE A 165 -5.09 53.93 -8.17
N LEU A 166 -5.94 53.26 -8.96
CA LEU A 166 -7.30 53.73 -9.23
C LEU A 166 -8.13 53.86 -7.95
N ARG A 167 -7.95 52.96 -6.96
CA ARG A 167 -8.61 53.06 -5.65
C ARG A 167 -8.31 54.34 -4.90
N LEU A 168 -7.10 54.91 -5.03
CA LEU A 168 -6.70 56.14 -4.35
C LEU A 168 -7.50 57.35 -4.86
N PHE A 169 -7.86 57.31 -6.14
CA PHE A 169 -8.66 58.32 -6.82
C PHE A 169 -10.14 57.94 -6.94
N LYS A 170 -10.55 56.85 -6.28
CA LYS A 170 -11.91 56.29 -6.29
C LYS A 170 -12.45 55.99 -7.70
N ILE A 171 -11.60 55.58 -8.63
CA ILE A 171 -12.03 55.25 -10.00
C ILE A 171 -12.40 53.76 -10.06
N PRO A 172 -13.66 53.39 -10.35
CA PRO A 172 -14.04 51.98 -10.49
C PRO A 172 -13.42 51.35 -11.75
N GLN A 173 -13.00 50.10 -11.61
CA GLN A 173 -12.39 49.31 -12.68
C GLN A 173 -13.21 48.04 -12.93
N ILE A 174 -13.60 47.80 -14.19
CA ILE A 174 -14.25 46.55 -14.62
C ILE A 174 -13.31 45.78 -15.55
N SER A 175 -12.77 44.66 -15.08
CA SER A 175 -11.94 43.79 -15.91
C SER A 175 -12.78 42.79 -16.72
N TYR A 176 -12.35 42.56 -17.96
CA TYR A 176 -12.93 41.59 -18.88
C TYR A 176 -12.17 40.25 -18.93
N ALA A 177 -11.03 40.11 -18.22
CA ALA A 177 -10.19 38.93 -18.35
C ALA A 177 -9.31 38.56 -17.15
N SER A 178 -9.22 39.40 -16.11
CA SER A 178 -8.40 39.11 -14.93
C SER A 178 -9.14 38.23 -13.93
N THR A 179 -8.66 37.00 -13.75
CA THR A 179 -9.37 35.94 -13.02
C THR A 179 -8.72 35.57 -11.68
N ALA A 180 -7.61 36.23 -11.28
CA ALA A 180 -6.94 35.90 -10.01
C ALA A 180 -7.89 36.01 -8.80
N PRO A 181 -7.89 35.05 -7.85
CA PRO A 181 -8.77 35.06 -6.68
C PRO A 181 -8.53 36.25 -5.74
N GLU A 182 -7.29 36.72 -5.62
CA GLU A 182 -6.91 37.85 -4.74
C GLU A 182 -7.69 39.14 -5.05
N LEU A 183 -8.11 39.33 -6.31
CA LEU A 183 -8.87 40.50 -6.75
C LEU A 183 -10.31 40.55 -6.20
N SER A 184 -10.81 39.44 -5.63
CA SER A 184 -12.11 39.39 -4.94
C SER A 184 -12.06 39.95 -3.52
N ASP A 185 -10.88 40.23 -2.96
CA ASP A 185 -10.73 40.78 -1.62
C ASP A 185 -11.12 42.27 -1.59
N ASN A 186 -12.37 42.54 -1.22
CA ASN A 186 -12.92 43.88 -1.07
C ASN A 186 -12.18 44.75 -0.03
N THR A 187 -11.38 44.19 0.88
CA THR A 187 -10.57 45.01 1.83
C THR A 187 -9.39 45.67 1.15
N ARG A 188 -8.91 45.09 0.03
CA ARG A 188 -7.76 45.56 -0.73
C ARG A 188 -8.13 46.15 -2.10
N TYR A 189 -9.15 45.62 -2.74
CA TYR A 189 -9.55 45.95 -4.11
C TYR A 189 -11.04 46.35 -4.17
N ASP A 190 -11.45 47.25 -3.28
CA ASP A 190 -12.83 47.75 -3.13
C ASP A 190 -13.42 48.36 -4.41
N PHE A 191 -12.60 49.00 -5.25
CA PHE A 191 -13.04 49.59 -6.54
C PHE A 191 -12.92 48.65 -7.76
N PHE A 192 -12.60 47.37 -7.54
CA PHE A 192 -12.47 46.39 -8.61
C PHE A 192 -13.78 45.59 -8.80
N SER A 193 -14.10 45.28 -10.05
CA SER A 193 -15.17 44.35 -10.45
C SER A 193 -14.78 43.66 -11.76
N ARG A 194 -15.42 42.55 -12.09
CA ARG A 194 -15.12 41.81 -13.33
C ARG A 194 -16.31 41.00 -13.84
N VAL A 195 -16.43 40.95 -15.16
CA VAL A 195 -17.49 40.20 -15.86
C VAL A 195 -17.10 38.75 -16.16
N VAL A 196 -15.95 38.31 -15.64
CA VAL A 196 -15.45 36.94 -15.72
C VAL A 196 -15.34 36.34 -14.33
N PRO A 197 -15.57 35.03 -14.16
CA PRO A 197 -15.49 34.38 -12.86
C PRO A 197 -14.05 34.23 -12.34
N PRO A 198 -13.83 34.26 -11.01
CA PRO A 198 -12.54 33.95 -10.39
C PRO A 198 -12.03 32.54 -10.70
N ASP A 199 -10.70 32.38 -10.60
CA ASP A 199 -10.03 31.08 -10.69
C ASP A 199 -10.37 30.14 -9.52
N SER A 200 -10.97 30.64 -8.42
CA SER A 200 -11.48 29.76 -7.35
C SER A 200 -12.60 28.84 -7.86
N TYR A 201 -13.50 29.36 -8.71
CA TYR A 201 -14.49 28.53 -9.38
C TYR A 201 -13.87 27.61 -10.44
N GLN A 202 -12.79 28.04 -11.10
CA GLN A 202 -12.03 27.15 -12.01
C GLN A 202 -11.40 25.99 -11.25
N ALA A 203 -10.74 26.27 -10.13
CA ALA A 203 -10.13 25.27 -9.26
C ALA A 203 -11.16 24.28 -8.74
N GLN A 204 -12.35 24.75 -8.34
CA GLN A 204 -13.46 23.88 -7.94
C GLN A 204 -13.91 22.98 -9.11
N ALA A 205 -14.13 23.55 -10.30
CA ALA A 205 -14.53 22.78 -11.46
C ALA A 205 -13.48 21.71 -11.84
N MET A 206 -12.19 22.05 -11.76
CA MET A 206 -11.09 21.11 -12.00
C MET A 206 -11.04 20.01 -10.94
N MET A 207 -11.29 20.33 -9.67
CA MET A 207 -11.37 19.34 -8.59
C MET A 207 -12.52 18.36 -8.84
N ASP A 208 -13.71 18.88 -9.16
CA ASP A 208 -14.87 18.03 -9.47
C ASP A 208 -14.58 17.10 -10.64
N ILE A 209 -13.85 17.59 -11.67
CA ILE A 209 -13.40 16.76 -12.81
C ILE A 209 -12.47 15.66 -12.32
N VAL A 210 -11.44 15.99 -11.52
CA VAL A 210 -10.49 15.01 -10.97
C VAL A 210 -11.20 13.92 -10.16
N THR A 211 -12.15 14.31 -9.32
CA THR A 211 -12.95 13.36 -8.52
C THR A 211 -13.85 12.50 -9.40
N ALA A 212 -14.51 13.06 -10.41
CA ALA A 212 -15.35 12.31 -11.35
C ALA A 212 -14.56 11.30 -12.20
N MET A 213 -13.24 11.49 -12.30
CA MET A 213 -12.33 10.62 -13.06
C MET A 213 -11.68 9.54 -12.19
N GLU A 214 -12.08 9.43 -10.91
CA GLU A 214 -11.52 8.51 -9.91
C GLU A 214 -10.00 8.69 -9.69
N TRP A 215 -9.50 9.90 -9.93
CA TRP A 215 -8.09 10.23 -9.70
C TRP A 215 -7.88 10.69 -8.27
N ASN A 216 -6.96 10.03 -7.55
CA ASN A 216 -6.64 10.36 -6.16
C ASN A 216 -5.19 10.84 -5.96
N TYR A 217 -4.39 10.87 -7.03
CA TYR A 217 -3.00 11.29 -6.97
C TYR A 217 -2.62 12.10 -8.22
N VAL A 218 -2.41 13.41 -8.04
CA VAL A 218 -2.23 14.37 -9.14
C VAL A 218 -1.02 15.26 -8.90
N SER A 219 -0.42 15.79 -9.96
CA SER A 219 0.60 16.85 -9.87
C SER A 219 0.02 18.18 -10.34
N THR A 220 0.57 19.28 -9.85
CA THR A 220 0.16 20.63 -10.26
C THR A 220 1.32 21.38 -10.93
N LEU A 221 0.99 22.21 -11.92
CA LEU A 221 1.94 23.04 -12.66
C LEU A 221 1.39 24.46 -12.81
N ALA A 222 2.13 25.45 -12.31
CA ALA A 222 1.74 26.87 -12.34
C ALA A 222 2.76 27.73 -13.09
N SER A 223 2.30 28.67 -13.92
CA SER A 223 3.16 29.79 -14.34
C SER A 223 3.38 30.76 -13.18
N GLU A 224 4.61 31.21 -12.98
CA GLU A 224 4.96 32.15 -11.91
C GLU A 224 4.22 33.49 -12.03
N GLY A 225 3.58 33.91 -10.93
CA GLY A 225 2.72 35.08 -10.85
C GLY A 225 1.29 34.79 -10.39
N ASN A 226 0.54 35.86 -10.15
CA ASN A 226 -0.73 35.84 -9.40
C ASN A 226 -1.87 35.05 -10.08
N TYR A 227 -1.75 34.69 -11.36
CA TYR A 227 -2.71 33.81 -12.03
C TYR A 227 -2.41 32.33 -11.73
N GLY A 228 -1.23 31.86 -12.11
CA GLY A 228 -0.87 30.45 -11.99
C GLY A 228 -0.76 29.98 -10.55
N GLU A 229 -0.09 30.77 -9.70
CA GLU A 229 0.16 30.39 -8.30
C GLU A 229 -1.12 30.38 -7.48
N SER A 230 -1.93 31.44 -7.56
CA SER A 230 -3.19 31.54 -6.82
C SER A 230 -4.22 30.50 -7.30
N GLY A 231 -4.22 30.15 -8.58
CA GLY A 231 -5.08 29.10 -9.12
C GLY A 231 -4.72 27.71 -8.57
N VAL A 232 -3.42 27.38 -8.55
CA VAL A 232 -2.93 26.13 -7.94
C VAL A 232 -3.15 26.13 -6.42
N GLU A 233 -2.91 27.25 -5.73
CA GLU A 233 -3.15 27.34 -4.29
C GLU A 233 -4.63 27.12 -3.95
N ALA A 234 -5.55 27.72 -4.70
CA ALA A 234 -6.98 27.47 -4.57
C ALA A 234 -7.32 25.98 -4.78
N PHE A 235 -6.73 25.34 -5.80
CA PHE A 235 -6.93 23.91 -6.04
C PHE A 235 -6.40 23.04 -4.89
N ILE A 236 -5.20 23.33 -4.37
CA ILE A 236 -4.61 22.61 -3.24
C ILE A 236 -5.47 22.77 -1.99
N GLN A 237 -5.99 23.97 -1.74
CA GLN A 237 -6.87 24.24 -0.59
C GLN A 237 -8.17 23.42 -0.68
N ILE A 238 -8.83 23.44 -1.83
CA ILE A 238 -10.06 22.65 -2.07
C ILE A 238 -9.78 21.14 -1.93
N SER A 239 -8.63 20.67 -2.43
CA SER A 239 -8.19 19.27 -2.29
C SER A 239 -8.01 18.85 -0.83
N ARG A 240 -7.53 19.74 0.03
CA ARG A 240 -7.39 19.50 1.48
C ARG A 240 -8.73 19.50 2.20
N GLU A 241 -9.63 20.40 1.83
CA GLU A 241 -10.96 20.55 2.44
C GLU A 241 -11.90 19.39 2.08
N THR A 242 -11.92 19.01 0.79
CA THR A 242 -12.76 17.92 0.30
C THR A 242 -12.24 16.54 0.74
N GLY A 243 -10.92 16.40 0.83
CA GLY A 243 -10.25 15.11 1.01
C GLY A 243 -10.34 14.23 -0.25
N GLY A 244 -9.64 13.09 -0.22
CA GLY A 244 -9.71 12.08 -1.29
C GLY A 244 -8.78 12.27 -2.49
N VAL A 245 -8.14 13.44 -2.64
CA VAL A 245 -7.12 13.69 -3.67
C VAL A 245 -5.83 14.18 -2.99
N CYS A 246 -4.70 13.60 -3.36
CA CYS A 246 -3.37 13.98 -2.88
C CYS A 246 -2.55 14.63 -4.00
N ILE A 247 -1.81 15.68 -3.62
CA ILE A 247 -0.89 16.38 -4.51
C ILE A 247 0.49 15.73 -4.40
N ALA A 248 0.93 15.08 -5.47
CA ALA A 248 2.23 14.43 -5.57
C ALA A 248 3.37 15.45 -5.50
N GLN A 249 3.23 16.52 -6.29
CA GLN A 249 4.14 17.65 -6.33
C GLN A 249 3.47 18.88 -6.93
N SER A 250 4.01 20.05 -6.60
CA SER A 250 3.59 21.33 -7.17
C SER A 250 4.81 22.01 -7.78
N LEU A 251 4.83 22.11 -9.11
CA LEU A 251 5.93 22.71 -9.86
C LEU A 251 5.55 24.11 -10.37
N LYS A 252 6.54 24.99 -10.46
CA LYS A 252 6.39 26.36 -10.96
C LYS A 252 7.24 26.57 -12.21
N ILE A 253 6.68 27.25 -13.20
CA ILE A 253 7.36 27.68 -14.42
C ILE A 253 7.85 29.13 -14.19
N PRO A 254 9.17 29.39 -14.20
CA PRO A 254 9.69 30.74 -14.00
C PRO A 254 9.21 31.73 -15.06
N ARG A 255 9.02 33.01 -14.71
CA ARG A 255 8.60 34.07 -15.67
C ARG A 255 9.58 34.27 -16.83
N GLU A 256 10.87 34.04 -16.58
CA GLU A 256 11.95 34.11 -17.58
C GLU A 256 12.71 32.78 -17.58
N PRO A 257 12.15 31.72 -18.21
CA PRO A 257 12.71 30.38 -18.14
C PRO A 257 14.03 30.32 -18.94
N ARG A 258 15.06 29.76 -18.31
CA ARG A 258 16.35 29.50 -18.97
C ARG A 258 16.21 28.35 -19.99
N PRO A 259 17.09 28.27 -21.01
CA PRO A 259 17.13 27.12 -21.91
C PRO A 259 17.22 25.80 -21.12
N GLY A 260 16.36 24.83 -21.44
CA GLY A 260 16.32 23.51 -20.79
C GLY A 260 15.47 23.42 -19.51
N GLU A 261 14.90 24.52 -18.99
CA GLU A 261 14.09 24.48 -17.76
C GLU A 261 12.81 23.66 -17.94
N PHE A 262 12.15 23.75 -19.11
CA PHE A 262 10.96 22.94 -19.40
C PHE A 262 11.25 21.43 -19.42
N ASP A 263 12.42 21.02 -19.91
CA ASP A 263 12.84 19.60 -19.87
C ASP A 263 13.05 19.12 -18.44
N LYS A 264 13.62 19.98 -17.58
CA LYS A 264 13.79 19.69 -16.16
C LYS A 264 12.44 19.55 -15.45
N ILE A 265 11.45 20.38 -15.79
CA ILE A 265 10.08 20.25 -15.28
C ILE A 265 9.50 18.88 -15.65
N ILE A 266 9.62 18.44 -16.91
CA ILE A 266 9.15 17.11 -17.32
C ILE A 266 9.86 15.99 -16.56
N ARG A 267 11.18 16.08 -16.38
CA ARG A 267 11.94 15.08 -15.59
C ARG A 267 11.47 15.02 -14.13
N ARG A 268 11.19 16.16 -13.50
CA ARG A 268 10.61 16.21 -12.15
C ARG A 268 9.21 15.61 -12.11
N LEU A 269 8.37 15.87 -13.12
CA LEU A 269 7.07 15.20 -13.25
C LEU A 269 7.20 13.67 -13.27
N LEU A 270 8.25 13.15 -13.91
CA LEU A 270 8.53 11.72 -13.96
C LEU A 270 9.05 11.11 -12.64
N GLU A 271 9.55 11.91 -11.69
CA GLU A 271 9.93 11.42 -10.36
C GLU A 271 8.72 10.83 -9.60
N THR A 272 7.51 11.27 -9.94
CA THR A 272 6.23 10.73 -9.44
C THR A 272 5.40 10.16 -10.59
N SER A 273 5.95 9.17 -11.30
CA SER A 273 5.35 8.55 -12.50
C SER A 273 3.92 8.02 -12.35
N ASN A 274 3.48 7.70 -11.12
CA ASN A 274 2.10 7.28 -10.82
C ASN A 274 1.11 8.47 -10.86
N ALA A 275 1.57 9.71 -10.67
CA ALA A 275 0.77 10.93 -10.77
C ALA A 275 0.69 11.38 -12.23
N ARG A 276 -0.09 10.64 -13.02
CA ARG A 276 -0.25 10.89 -14.47
C ARG A 276 -1.06 12.15 -14.75
N ALA A 277 -2.03 12.48 -13.91
CA ALA A 277 -2.86 13.67 -14.06
C ALA A 277 -2.13 14.94 -13.62
N ILE A 278 -2.02 15.91 -14.54
CA ILE A 278 -1.33 17.19 -14.35
C ILE A 278 -2.34 18.34 -14.43
N ILE A 279 -2.57 19.00 -13.30
CA ILE A 279 -3.46 20.18 -13.18
C ILE A 279 -2.64 21.42 -13.50
N MET A 280 -3.00 22.13 -14.56
CA MET A 280 -2.16 23.18 -15.12
C MET A 280 -2.88 24.53 -15.14
N PHE A 281 -2.35 25.47 -14.35
CA PHE A 281 -2.66 26.90 -14.41
C PHE A 281 -1.46 27.65 -14.98
N ALA A 282 -1.33 27.60 -16.31
CA ALA A 282 -0.18 28.17 -17.00
C ALA A 282 -0.62 29.12 -18.13
N ASN A 283 0.26 30.01 -18.56
CA ASN A 283 0.00 30.85 -19.73
C ASN A 283 0.07 30.02 -21.02
N GLU A 284 -0.57 30.49 -22.08
CA GLU A 284 -0.62 29.80 -23.38
C GLU A 284 0.77 29.46 -23.95
N ASP A 285 1.72 30.40 -23.85
CA ASP A 285 3.09 30.22 -24.32
C ASP A 285 3.84 29.16 -23.50
N ASP A 286 3.60 29.11 -22.20
CA ASP A 286 4.19 28.13 -21.30
C ASP A 286 3.62 26.74 -21.56
N ILE A 287 2.30 26.62 -21.77
CA ILE A 287 1.63 25.36 -22.12
C ILE A 287 2.25 24.77 -23.39
N ARG A 288 2.41 25.58 -24.44
CA ARG A 288 3.04 25.15 -25.70
C ARG A 288 4.43 24.56 -25.46
N ARG A 289 5.25 25.25 -24.67
CA ARG A 289 6.63 24.84 -24.36
C ARG A 289 6.70 23.60 -23.48
N VAL A 290 5.76 23.44 -22.54
CA VAL A 290 5.62 22.23 -21.71
C VAL A 290 5.23 21.02 -22.57
N LEU A 291 4.24 21.16 -23.45
CA LEU A 291 3.83 20.09 -24.37
C LEU A 291 4.98 19.72 -25.34
N ASP A 292 5.72 20.71 -25.83
CA ASP A 292 6.89 20.48 -26.67
C ASP A 292 8.02 19.76 -25.90
N ALA A 293 8.30 20.16 -24.66
CA ALA A 293 9.25 19.45 -23.80
C ALA A 293 8.81 18.00 -23.52
N ALA A 294 7.52 17.76 -23.27
CA ALA A 294 6.99 16.40 -23.11
C ALA A 294 7.17 15.56 -24.39
N LYS A 295 6.98 16.17 -25.57
CA LYS A 295 7.28 15.55 -26.87
C LYS A 295 8.76 15.18 -26.99
N ARG A 296 9.66 16.13 -26.68
CA ARG A 296 11.13 15.95 -26.76
C ARG A 296 11.67 14.92 -25.78
N ASN A 297 11.04 14.74 -24.62
CA ASN A 297 11.40 13.70 -23.64
C ASN A 297 10.66 12.37 -23.86
N ASN A 298 10.05 12.16 -25.04
CA ASN A 298 9.33 10.94 -25.41
C ASN A 298 8.18 10.55 -24.46
N GLN A 299 7.56 11.52 -23.79
CA GLN A 299 6.45 11.29 -22.84
C GLN A 299 5.06 11.47 -23.47
N THR A 300 4.94 11.11 -24.76
CA THR A 300 3.66 11.21 -25.47
C THR A 300 2.68 10.18 -24.94
N GLY A 301 1.52 10.61 -24.42
CA GLY A 301 0.46 9.76 -23.87
C GLY A 301 0.67 9.25 -22.44
N HIS A 302 1.79 9.61 -21.79
CA HIS A 302 2.00 9.27 -20.39
C HIS A 302 1.15 10.17 -19.47
N PHE A 303 1.30 11.49 -19.61
CA PHE A 303 0.58 12.49 -18.81
C PHE A 303 -0.84 12.71 -19.31
N LEU A 304 -1.74 12.98 -18.37
CA LEU A 304 -3.14 13.34 -18.58
C LEU A 304 -3.29 14.81 -18.19
N TRP A 305 -3.50 15.68 -19.18
CA TRP A 305 -3.49 17.12 -18.96
C TRP A 305 -4.88 17.63 -18.57
N VAL A 306 -4.94 18.44 -17.51
CA VAL A 306 -6.12 19.23 -17.16
C VAL A 306 -5.73 20.71 -17.19
N GLY A 307 -6.20 21.45 -18.19
CA GLY A 307 -5.83 22.86 -18.41
C GLY A 307 -6.91 23.85 -18.02
N SER A 308 -6.50 25.00 -17.48
CA SER A 308 -7.35 26.15 -17.19
C SER A 308 -7.82 26.91 -18.46
N ASP A 309 -8.53 28.02 -18.27
CA ASP A 309 -9.10 28.84 -19.35
C ASP A 309 -8.08 29.47 -20.31
N SER A 310 -6.82 29.58 -19.90
CA SER A 310 -5.73 30.04 -20.76
C SER A 310 -5.53 29.11 -21.96
N TRP A 311 -5.75 27.81 -21.78
CA TRP A 311 -5.80 26.79 -22.82
C TRP A 311 -7.17 26.80 -23.49
N GLY A 312 -8.22 26.50 -22.73
CA GLY A 312 -9.59 26.40 -23.23
C GLY A 312 -9.68 25.59 -24.52
N SER A 313 -10.32 26.15 -25.55
CA SER A 313 -10.49 25.55 -26.88
C SER A 313 -9.50 26.07 -27.93
N LYS A 314 -8.37 26.67 -27.52
CA LYS A 314 -7.43 27.31 -28.45
C LYS A 314 -6.48 26.30 -29.09
N ILE A 315 -6.26 26.44 -30.39
CA ILE A 315 -5.35 25.56 -31.14
C ILE A 315 -3.86 25.95 -30.99
N SER A 316 -3.56 27.23 -30.78
CA SER A 316 -2.21 27.81 -30.62
C SER A 316 -1.26 27.00 -29.72
N PRO A 317 -1.63 26.62 -28.48
CA PRO A 317 -0.74 25.86 -27.61
C PRO A 317 -0.49 24.41 -28.05
N VAL A 318 -1.29 23.86 -28.97
CA VAL A 318 -1.23 22.46 -29.38
C VAL A 318 -0.60 22.25 -30.76
N ILE A 319 -0.51 23.28 -31.60
CA ILE A 319 0.04 23.19 -32.96
C ILE A 319 1.49 22.66 -32.94
N GLY A 320 1.69 21.47 -33.52
CA GLY A 320 2.96 20.75 -33.57
C GLY A 320 3.17 19.73 -32.45
N GLN A 321 2.27 19.67 -31.47
CA GLN A 321 2.30 18.77 -30.31
C GLN A 321 0.94 18.05 -30.12
N GLU A 322 0.16 17.87 -31.19
CA GLU A 322 -1.22 17.35 -31.17
C GLU A 322 -1.30 16.00 -30.47
N ARG A 323 -0.37 15.09 -30.77
CA ARG A 323 -0.31 13.75 -30.15
C ARG A 323 -0.04 13.78 -28.64
N VAL A 324 0.61 14.83 -28.13
CA VAL A 324 0.89 14.98 -26.69
C VAL A 324 -0.33 15.55 -25.96
N ALA A 325 -1.10 16.40 -26.63
CA ALA A 325 -2.34 16.98 -26.11
C ALA A 325 -3.56 16.06 -26.22
N GLU A 326 -3.47 14.94 -26.94
CA GLU A 326 -4.57 13.99 -27.11
C GLU A 326 -5.12 13.51 -25.75
N GLY A 327 -6.43 13.67 -25.56
CA GLY A 327 -7.12 13.34 -24.31
C GLY A 327 -7.06 14.44 -23.24
N ALA A 328 -6.38 15.57 -23.50
CA ALA A 328 -6.35 16.70 -22.58
C ALA A 328 -7.76 17.24 -22.32
N ILE A 329 -8.09 17.46 -21.05
CA ILE A 329 -9.33 18.09 -20.61
C ILE A 329 -9.03 19.56 -20.35
N THR A 330 -9.83 20.45 -20.91
CA THR A 330 -9.68 21.89 -20.70
C THR A 330 -11.01 22.51 -20.32
N ILE A 331 -10.95 23.55 -19.51
CA ILE A 331 -12.13 24.33 -19.12
C ILE A 331 -12.11 25.70 -19.80
N LEU A 332 -13.27 26.25 -20.09
CA LEU A 332 -13.40 27.59 -20.64
C LEU A 332 -14.66 28.26 -20.10
N PRO A 333 -14.60 29.52 -19.64
CA PRO A 333 -15.80 30.27 -19.29
C PRO A 333 -16.79 30.24 -20.45
N LYS A 334 -18.05 29.96 -20.12
CA LYS A 334 -19.13 29.89 -21.11
C LYS A 334 -19.24 31.23 -21.83
N ARG A 335 -19.08 31.18 -23.16
CA ARG A 335 -19.02 32.35 -24.04
C ARG A 335 -19.71 32.05 -25.36
N ALA A 336 -20.19 33.08 -26.04
CA ALA A 336 -20.75 32.99 -27.37
C ALA A 336 -20.11 34.04 -28.30
N SER A 337 -20.10 33.74 -29.60
CA SER A 337 -19.66 34.69 -30.62
C SER A 337 -20.69 35.80 -30.80
N VAL A 338 -20.21 37.01 -31.07
CA VAL A 338 -21.06 38.18 -31.32
C VAL A 338 -21.06 38.50 -32.82
N ASP A 339 -22.07 38.02 -33.54
CA ASP A 339 -22.17 38.14 -35.01
C ASP A 339 -22.15 39.61 -35.51
N ALA A 340 -22.66 40.54 -34.69
CA ALA A 340 -22.61 41.96 -34.99
C ALA A 340 -21.17 42.49 -35.03
N PHE A 341 -20.32 42.02 -34.11
CA PHE A 341 -18.91 42.39 -34.10
C PHE A 341 -18.15 41.78 -35.27
N ASP A 342 -18.45 40.54 -35.65
CA ASP A 342 -17.85 39.89 -36.82
C ASP A 342 -18.08 40.69 -38.11
N ARG A 343 -19.33 41.12 -38.33
CA ARG A 343 -19.67 42.00 -39.46
C ARG A 343 -18.95 43.33 -39.36
N TYR A 344 -18.92 43.94 -38.17
CA TYR A 344 -18.21 45.19 -37.93
C TYR A 344 -16.71 45.06 -38.27
N PHE A 345 -16.02 44.08 -37.72
CA PHE A 345 -14.56 43.96 -37.84
C PHE A 345 -14.13 43.60 -39.26
N ARG A 346 -14.85 42.68 -39.93
CA ARG A 346 -14.60 42.34 -41.35
C ARG A 346 -14.83 43.50 -42.31
N SER A 347 -15.67 44.46 -41.94
CA SER A 347 -15.91 45.67 -42.75
C SER A 347 -14.83 46.75 -42.61
N ARG A 348 -13.90 46.62 -41.65
CA ARG A 348 -12.86 47.62 -41.40
C ARG A 348 -11.77 47.55 -42.46
N SER A 349 -11.35 48.73 -42.91
CA SER A 349 -10.25 48.96 -43.85
C SER A 349 -9.39 50.11 -43.35
N LEU A 350 -8.18 50.24 -43.89
CA LEU A 350 -7.28 51.36 -43.59
C LEU A 350 -7.89 52.73 -43.89
N SER A 351 -8.78 52.82 -44.90
CA SER A 351 -9.47 54.06 -45.23
C SER A 351 -10.56 54.43 -44.23
N ASN A 352 -11.26 53.43 -43.67
CA ASN A 352 -12.41 53.61 -42.79
C ASN A 352 -12.04 53.62 -41.30
N ASN A 353 -10.87 53.12 -40.91
CA ASN A 353 -10.46 53.04 -39.50
C ASN A 353 -9.23 53.89 -39.19
N ARG A 354 -9.39 55.22 -39.25
CA ARG A 354 -8.34 56.18 -38.86
C ARG A 354 -8.30 56.47 -37.35
N ARG A 355 -9.34 56.07 -36.60
CA ARG A 355 -9.41 56.29 -35.15
C ARG A 355 -8.47 55.39 -34.35
N ASN A 356 -8.13 54.22 -34.89
CA ASN A 356 -7.21 53.28 -34.25
C ASN A 356 -5.80 53.45 -34.80
N VAL A 357 -4.92 54.03 -33.98
CA VAL A 357 -3.52 54.31 -34.34
C VAL A 357 -2.71 53.04 -34.63
N TRP A 358 -3.08 51.90 -34.05
CA TRP A 358 -2.41 50.61 -34.24
C TRP A 358 -3.01 49.78 -35.37
N PHE A 359 -4.05 50.27 -36.06
CA PHE A 359 -4.70 49.51 -37.12
C PHE A 359 -3.84 49.35 -38.37
N ALA A 360 -2.97 50.33 -38.65
CA ALA A 360 -2.01 50.24 -39.75
C ALA A 360 -0.98 49.13 -39.51
N GLU A 361 -0.43 49.05 -38.30
CA GLU A 361 0.50 47.99 -37.88
C GLU A 361 -0.18 46.62 -37.91
N PHE A 362 -1.41 46.53 -37.39
CA PHE A 362 -2.23 45.32 -37.51
C PHE A 362 -2.40 44.87 -38.96
N TRP A 363 -2.63 45.80 -39.89
CA TRP A 363 -2.82 45.48 -41.30
C TRP A 363 -1.56 44.86 -41.92
N GLU A 364 -0.40 45.44 -41.65
CA GLU A 364 0.89 44.92 -42.12
C GLU A 364 1.13 43.50 -41.60
N GLU A 365 0.90 43.29 -40.30
CA GLU A 365 1.13 42.02 -39.63
C GLU A 365 0.09 40.96 -40.03
N ASN A 366 -1.17 41.35 -40.25
CA ASN A 366 -2.25 40.42 -40.61
C ASN A 366 -2.15 39.90 -42.05
N PHE A 367 -1.74 40.75 -42.99
CA PHE A 367 -1.61 40.40 -44.41
C PHE A 367 -0.16 40.12 -44.84
N ASN A 368 0.80 40.12 -43.90
CA ASN A 368 2.24 39.95 -44.14
C ASN A 368 2.74 40.86 -45.27
N CYS A 369 2.39 42.14 -45.20
CA CYS A 369 2.72 43.15 -46.20
C CYS A 369 3.22 44.45 -45.55
N LYS A 370 3.78 45.38 -46.35
CA LYS A 370 4.22 46.70 -45.86
C LYS A 370 3.49 47.85 -46.56
N LEU A 371 3.04 48.84 -45.78
CA LEU A 371 2.28 50.02 -46.24
C LEU A 371 3.20 51.15 -46.77
N GLY A 372 4.48 51.16 -46.39
CA GLY A 372 5.48 52.15 -46.82
C GLY A 372 6.78 51.54 -47.39
N MET A 373 7.64 52.40 -47.97
CA MET A 373 8.98 52.04 -48.49
C MET A 373 10.11 52.16 -47.45
N HIS A 374 9.80 52.34 -46.17
CA HIS A 374 10.82 52.46 -45.12
C HIS A 374 10.88 51.21 -44.25
N GLY A 375 11.76 50.29 -44.62
CA GLY A 375 12.17 49.15 -43.80
C GLY A 375 13.45 48.53 -44.33
N LYS A 376 14.60 48.87 -43.73
CA LYS A 376 15.89 48.22 -43.99
C LYS A 376 15.88 46.80 -43.38
N ARG A 377 15.22 45.85 -44.04
CA ARG A 377 15.50 44.41 -43.91
C ARG A 377 15.60 43.82 -45.33
N PRO A 378 16.66 43.08 -45.68
CA PRO A 378 16.79 42.52 -47.00
C PRO A 378 15.85 41.31 -47.13
N GLY A 379 14.76 41.46 -47.88
CA GLY A 379 13.82 40.40 -48.22
C GLY A 379 12.63 40.92 -49.03
N ASN A 380 12.21 40.17 -50.06
CA ASN A 380 11.06 40.47 -50.91
C ASN A 380 9.74 40.39 -50.12
N LEU A 381 9.35 41.46 -49.40
CA LEU A 381 8.03 41.54 -48.78
C LEU A 381 7.02 42.22 -49.71
N LYS A 382 5.83 41.62 -49.83
CA LYS A 382 4.69 42.12 -50.62
C LYS A 382 4.27 43.52 -50.14
N LYS A 383 4.06 44.46 -51.06
CA LYS A 383 3.48 45.77 -50.74
C LYS A 383 1.98 45.64 -50.47
N CYS A 384 1.47 46.25 -49.41
CA CYS A 384 0.03 46.28 -49.15
C CYS A 384 -0.67 47.15 -50.21
N THR A 385 -1.76 46.66 -50.78
CA THR A 385 -2.58 47.36 -51.79
C THR A 385 -3.65 48.25 -51.17
N GLY A 386 -4.01 47.99 -49.91
CA GLY A 386 -5.11 48.67 -49.21
C GLY A 386 -6.51 48.16 -49.60
N LEU A 387 -6.59 47.19 -50.52
CA LEU A 387 -7.81 46.54 -50.97
C LEU A 387 -8.02 45.16 -50.32
N GLU A 388 -7.10 44.73 -49.47
CA GLU A 388 -7.22 43.48 -48.73
C GLU A 388 -8.46 43.51 -47.83
N LYS A 389 -9.07 42.35 -47.60
CA LYS A 389 -10.25 42.20 -46.72
C LYS A 389 -10.05 41.10 -45.70
N VAL A 390 -10.32 41.42 -44.44
CA VAL A 390 -10.29 40.46 -43.32
C VAL A 390 -11.36 39.40 -43.52
N GLY A 391 -10.98 38.12 -43.41
CA GLY A 391 -11.86 36.97 -43.66
C GLY A 391 -11.88 36.47 -45.11
N ARG A 392 -11.43 37.29 -46.09
CA ARG A 392 -11.26 36.85 -47.49
C ARG A 392 -9.78 36.59 -47.80
N ASP A 393 -8.95 37.60 -47.52
CA ASP A 393 -7.51 37.59 -47.85
C ASP A 393 -6.65 37.24 -46.62
N SER A 394 -7.28 37.09 -45.44
CA SER A 394 -6.69 36.59 -44.19
C SER A 394 -7.72 35.78 -43.40
N SER A 395 -7.26 34.77 -42.65
CA SER A 395 -8.12 34.00 -41.75
C SER A 395 -8.64 34.89 -40.62
N TYR A 396 -9.93 34.79 -40.32
CA TYR A 396 -10.56 35.52 -39.22
C TYR A 396 -11.34 34.57 -38.33
N GLU A 397 -10.93 34.51 -37.07
CA GLU A 397 -11.67 33.88 -35.97
C GLU A 397 -11.85 34.93 -34.87
N GLN A 398 -13.07 35.07 -34.36
CA GLN A 398 -13.36 36.03 -33.30
C GLN A 398 -12.66 35.61 -32.01
N GLU A 399 -11.98 36.56 -31.36
CA GLU A 399 -11.36 36.27 -30.06
C GLU A 399 -12.47 36.20 -29.01
N GLY A 400 -12.60 35.07 -28.33
CA GLY A 400 -13.81 34.87 -27.52
C GLY A 400 -13.87 35.65 -26.19
N LYS A 401 -12.93 36.55 -25.85
CA LYS A 401 -13.15 37.55 -24.79
C LYS A 401 -13.78 38.85 -25.32
N VAL A 402 -14.04 38.96 -26.63
CA VAL A 402 -14.78 40.09 -27.23
C VAL A 402 -16.12 40.31 -26.52
N GLN A 403 -16.89 39.24 -26.27
CA GLN A 403 -18.16 39.33 -25.54
C GLN A 403 -17.97 40.00 -24.17
N PHE A 404 -16.99 39.53 -23.38
CA PHE A 404 -16.73 40.07 -22.04
C PHE A 404 -16.27 41.54 -22.08
N VAL A 405 -15.54 41.96 -23.11
CA VAL A 405 -15.19 43.38 -23.27
C VAL A 405 -16.45 44.21 -23.51
N MET A 406 -17.31 43.79 -24.43
CA MET A 406 -18.56 44.48 -24.72
C MET A 406 -19.45 44.53 -23.48
N ASP A 407 -19.62 43.40 -22.79
CA ASP A 407 -20.44 43.29 -21.58
C ASP A 407 -19.91 44.17 -20.45
N ALA A 408 -18.59 44.35 -20.31
CA ALA A 408 -18.00 45.29 -19.34
C ALA A 408 -18.33 46.77 -19.67
N VAL A 409 -18.31 47.15 -20.94
CA VAL A 409 -18.70 48.49 -21.39
C VAL A 409 -20.20 48.73 -21.17
N TYR A 410 -21.03 47.76 -21.52
CA TYR A 410 -22.48 47.83 -21.27
C TYR A 410 -22.80 47.89 -19.77
N ALA A 411 -22.06 47.17 -18.92
CA ALA A 411 -22.23 47.25 -17.48
C ALA A 411 -21.97 48.68 -16.96
N MET A 412 -20.91 49.33 -17.46
CA MET A 412 -20.63 50.74 -17.13
C MET A 412 -21.74 51.67 -17.64
N ALA A 413 -22.22 51.48 -18.87
CA ALA A 413 -23.29 52.29 -19.45
C ALA A 413 -24.62 52.15 -18.70
N HIS A 414 -25.02 50.91 -18.35
CA HIS A 414 -26.21 50.66 -17.55
C HIS A 414 -26.10 51.25 -16.13
N ALA A 415 -24.91 51.22 -15.52
CA ALA A 415 -24.67 51.85 -14.23
C ALA A 415 -24.83 53.38 -14.32
N LEU A 416 -24.20 54.01 -15.31
CA LEU A 416 -24.31 55.45 -15.57
C LEU A 416 -25.75 55.86 -15.88
N HIS A 417 -26.48 55.04 -16.64
CA HIS A 417 -27.89 55.30 -16.96
C HIS A 417 -28.78 55.24 -15.75
N ARG A 418 -28.57 54.26 -14.86
CA ARG A 418 -29.31 54.18 -13.59
C ARG A 418 -28.98 55.37 -12.69
N MET A 419 -27.70 55.71 -12.56
CA MET A 419 -27.24 56.87 -11.80
C MET A 419 -27.85 58.18 -12.34
N HIS A 420 -27.92 58.35 -13.67
CA HIS A 420 -28.56 59.52 -14.30
C HIS A 420 -30.05 59.59 -14.00
N ARG A 421 -30.77 58.47 -14.10
CA ARG A 421 -32.20 58.43 -13.76
C ARG A 421 -32.47 58.83 -12.31
N GLU A 422 -31.61 58.40 -11.38
CA GLU A 422 -31.76 58.68 -9.95
C GLU A 422 -31.33 60.11 -9.57
N LEU A 423 -30.25 60.63 -10.16
CA LEU A 423 -29.70 61.94 -9.80
C LEU A 423 -30.30 63.10 -10.60
N CYS A 424 -30.62 62.86 -11.86
CA CYS A 424 -31.01 63.89 -12.84
C CYS A 424 -32.50 63.84 -13.23
N TYR A 425 -33.28 62.84 -12.79
CA TYR A 425 -34.74 62.74 -13.00
C TYR A 425 -35.21 63.00 -14.46
N GLY A 426 -34.46 62.52 -15.46
CA GLY A 426 -34.80 62.70 -16.88
C GLY A 426 -34.33 64.01 -17.52
N TYR A 427 -33.39 64.73 -16.88
CA TYR A 427 -32.71 65.88 -17.48
C TYR A 427 -32.09 65.53 -18.84
N PRO A 428 -32.25 66.36 -19.89
CA PRO A 428 -31.66 66.10 -21.20
C PRO A 428 -30.14 66.29 -21.13
N GLY A 429 -29.38 65.25 -21.46
CA GLY A 429 -27.92 65.27 -21.38
C GLY A 429 -27.39 65.18 -19.94
N LEU A 430 -26.11 65.54 -19.77
CA LEU A 430 -25.43 65.42 -18.47
C LEU A 430 -25.86 66.55 -17.52
N CYS A 431 -26.47 66.22 -16.37
CA CYS A 431 -26.89 67.23 -15.41
C CYS A 431 -25.72 67.69 -14.50
N PRO A 432 -25.81 68.87 -13.86
CA PRO A 432 -24.73 69.40 -13.00
C PRO A 432 -24.32 68.46 -11.85
N ARG A 433 -25.25 67.66 -11.32
CA ARG A 433 -24.96 66.66 -10.27
C ARG A 433 -24.06 65.53 -10.76
N MET A 434 -24.03 65.26 -12.06
CA MET A 434 -23.14 64.30 -12.69
C MET A 434 -21.93 64.93 -13.38
N ALA A 435 -21.74 66.27 -13.31
CA ALA A 435 -20.52 66.89 -13.83
C ALA A 435 -19.27 66.38 -13.09
N ASN A 436 -19.42 66.06 -11.80
CA ASN A 436 -18.40 65.43 -10.98
C ASN A 436 -18.89 64.11 -10.37
N ILE A 437 -18.93 63.05 -11.19
CA ILE A 437 -19.31 61.70 -10.77
C ILE A 437 -18.40 61.22 -9.62
N ASP A 438 -19.00 60.89 -8.46
CA ASP A 438 -18.30 60.19 -7.38
C ASP A 438 -18.19 58.70 -7.74
N GLY A 439 -16.97 58.20 -7.85
CA GLY A 439 -16.76 56.81 -8.25
C GLY A 439 -17.21 55.80 -7.20
N LYS A 440 -17.37 56.18 -5.92
CA LYS A 440 -17.95 55.29 -4.90
C LYS A 440 -19.45 55.07 -5.13
N GLU A 441 -20.18 56.12 -5.51
CA GLU A 441 -21.60 56.05 -5.87
C GLU A 441 -21.76 55.26 -7.18
N LEU A 442 -20.92 55.55 -8.19
CA LEU A 442 -20.90 54.80 -9.45
C LEU A 442 -20.64 53.30 -9.22
N LEU A 443 -19.70 52.93 -8.35
CA LEU A 443 -19.41 51.53 -8.01
C LEU A 443 -20.64 50.81 -7.46
N SER A 444 -21.44 51.47 -6.62
CA SER A 444 -22.69 50.90 -6.09
C SER A 444 -23.66 50.59 -7.22
N HIS A 445 -23.81 51.49 -8.20
CA HIS A 445 -24.63 51.24 -9.38
C HIS A 445 -24.07 50.13 -10.26
N ILE A 446 -22.74 50.05 -10.44
CA ILE A 446 -22.07 48.98 -11.19
C ILE A 446 -22.39 47.61 -10.58
N ARG A 447 -22.23 47.44 -9.26
CA ARG A 447 -22.48 46.14 -8.60
C ARG A 447 -23.97 45.75 -8.59
N ALA A 448 -24.88 46.71 -8.79
CA ALA A 448 -26.32 46.47 -8.83
C ALA A 448 -26.89 46.25 -10.25
N VAL A 449 -26.08 46.28 -11.32
CA VAL A 449 -26.59 46.09 -12.69
C VAL A 449 -27.07 44.66 -12.92
N ARG A 450 -28.13 44.54 -13.72
CA ARG A 450 -28.65 43.26 -14.22
C ARG A 450 -29.25 43.50 -15.59
N PHE A 451 -28.63 42.93 -16.62
CA PHE A 451 -29.07 43.04 -18.00
C PHE A 451 -28.64 41.80 -18.80
N ASN A 452 -29.22 41.63 -19.99
CA ASN A 452 -28.75 40.62 -20.94
C ASN A 452 -27.62 41.22 -21.77
N GLY A 453 -26.45 40.60 -21.71
CA GLY A 453 -25.27 41.04 -22.44
C GLY A 453 -25.39 40.87 -23.95
N SER A 454 -24.32 41.27 -24.62
CA SER A 454 -24.19 41.31 -26.09
C SER A 454 -24.45 39.98 -26.80
N ALA A 455 -24.26 38.85 -26.11
CA ALA A 455 -24.53 37.51 -26.61
C ALA A 455 -25.73 36.81 -25.94
N GLY A 456 -26.63 37.57 -25.29
CA GLY A 456 -27.85 37.04 -24.65
C GLY A 456 -27.63 36.37 -23.29
N THR A 457 -26.41 36.37 -22.75
CA THR A 457 -26.12 35.86 -21.41
C THR A 457 -26.34 36.94 -20.35
N PRO A 458 -26.95 36.62 -19.20
CA PRO A 458 -27.18 37.61 -18.15
C PRO A 458 -25.87 38.04 -17.49
N VAL A 459 -25.65 39.36 -17.41
CA VAL A 459 -24.50 39.98 -16.72
C VAL A 459 -24.96 40.43 -15.33
N VAL A 460 -24.34 39.85 -14.30
CA VAL A 460 -24.61 40.12 -12.88
C VAL A 460 -23.32 40.03 -12.08
N PHE A 461 -23.25 40.79 -10.99
CA PHE A 461 -22.13 40.75 -10.03
C PHE A 461 -22.60 40.21 -8.68
N ASN A 462 -21.72 39.50 -7.98
CA ASN A 462 -21.91 39.16 -6.57
C ASN A 462 -21.45 40.32 -5.65
N GLU A 463 -21.50 40.12 -4.33
CA GLU A 463 -21.09 41.11 -3.33
C GLU A 463 -19.62 41.54 -3.45
N ASN A 464 -18.76 40.67 -4.00
CA ASN A 464 -17.34 40.92 -4.25
C ASN A 464 -17.07 41.59 -5.61
N GLY A 465 -18.11 41.86 -6.42
CA GLY A 465 -17.93 42.42 -7.77
C GLY A 465 -17.49 41.38 -8.81
N ASP A 466 -17.70 40.09 -8.56
CA ASP A 466 -17.37 38.98 -9.46
C ASP A 466 -18.59 38.45 -10.22
N ALA A 467 -18.37 38.00 -11.45
CA ALA A 467 -19.35 37.22 -12.20
C ALA A 467 -19.44 35.76 -11.69
N PRO A 468 -20.62 35.12 -11.76
CA PRO A 468 -20.79 33.72 -11.34
C PRO A 468 -20.07 32.73 -12.27
N GLY A 469 -19.55 31.64 -11.70
CA GLY A 469 -18.83 30.59 -12.43
C GLY A 469 -19.73 29.75 -13.34
N ARG A 470 -19.48 29.80 -14.65
CA ARG A 470 -20.11 28.94 -15.66
C ARG A 470 -19.06 28.54 -16.68
N TYR A 471 -18.83 27.23 -16.83
CA TYR A 471 -17.78 26.71 -17.70
C TYR A 471 -18.32 25.65 -18.65
N ASP A 472 -17.80 25.64 -19.86
CA ASP A 472 -17.89 24.51 -20.78
C ASP A 472 -16.59 23.70 -20.67
N ILE A 473 -16.72 22.38 -20.72
CA ILE A 473 -15.61 21.45 -20.55
C ILE A 473 -15.34 20.77 -21.88
N PHE A 474 -14.09 20.85 -22.33
CA PHE A 474 -13.65 20.32 -23.61
C PHE A 474 -12.67 19.18 -23.40
N GLN A 475 -12.64 18.27 -24.37
CA GLN A 475 -11.56 17.31 -24.52
C GLN A 475 -10.94 17.46 -25.91
N TYR A 476 -9.62 17.45 -25.98
CA TYR A 476 -8.90 17.42 -27.26
C TYR A 476 -8.88 15.99 -27.81
N GLN A 477 -9.60 15.75 -28.91
CA GLN A 477 -9.78 14.43 -29.49
C GLN A 477 -9.20 14.39 -30.91
N ILE A 478 -8.47 13.31 -31.24
CA ILE A 478 -8.01 13.02 -32.59
C ILE A 478 -8.91 11.91 -33.14
N THR A 479 -9.63 12.19 -34.23
CA THR A 479 -10.48 11.17 -34.86
C THR A 479 -9.69 10.32 -35.88
N ASN A 480 -10.21 9.15 -36.24
CA ASN A 480 -9.59 8.22 -37.21
C ASN A 480 -9.27 8.84 -38.58
N ARG A 481 -9.86 10.00 -38.92
CA ARG A 481 -9.56 10.76 -40.15
C ARG A 481 -8.40 11.76 -39.97
N SER A 482 -7.61 11.66 -38.91
CA SER A 482 -6.53 12.59 -38.54
C SER A 482 -6.97 14.04 -38.30
N THR A 483 -8.28 14.31 -38.20
CA THR A 483 -8.78 15.63 -37.78
C THR A 483 -8.79 15.69 -36.26
N ALA A 484 -8.06 16.68 -35.73
CA ALA A 484 -7.94 16.96 -34.31
C ALA A 484 -8.78 18.17 -33.95
N GLU A 485 -9.67 18.03 -32.97
CA GLU A 485 -10.61 19.08 -32.58
C GLU A 485 -10.90 19.06 -31.07
N TYR A 486 -11.33 20.22 -30.56
CA TYR A 486 -11.88 20.33 -29.22
C TYR A 486 -13.35 19.97 -29.23
N ARG A 487 -13.72 18.91 -28.51
CA ARG A 487 -15.10 18.46 -28.38
C ARG A 487 -15.64 18.81 -26.99
N VAL A 488 -16.84 19.40 -26.93
CA VAL A 488 -17.54 19.64 -25.67
C VAL A 488 -17.95 18.31 -25.05
N ILE A 489 -17.43 18.01 -23.87
CA ILE A 489 -17.72 16.79 -23.10
C ILE A 489 -18.59 17.06 -21.87
N GLY A 490 -18.82 18.32 -21.52
CA GLY A 490 -19.64 18.65 -20.36
C GLY A 490 -19.74 20.13 -20.09
N SER A 491 -20.38 20.47 -18.98
CA SER A 491 -20.50 21.84 -18.47
C SER A 491 -20.49 21.85 -16.95
N TRP A 492 -20.07 22.97 -16.37
CA TRP A 492 -20.05 23.18 -14.93
C TRP A 492 -20.82 24.45 -14.56
N THR A 493 -21.80 24.31 -13.67
CA THR A 493 -22.59 25.42 -13.10
C THR A 493 -22.87 25.11 -11.63
N ASN A 494 -21.91 25.40 -10.74
CA ASN A 494 -21.87 24.94 -9.33
C ASN A 494 -21.87 23.41 -9.13
N LYS A 495 -22.24 22.64 -10.15
CA LYS A 495 -22.17 21.18 -10.23
C LYS A 495 -21.62 20.79 -11.59
N LEU A 496 -20.89 19.68 -11.60
CA LEU A 496 -20.30 19.09 -12.78
C LEU A 496 -21.30 18.20 -13.52
N HIS A 497 -21.44 18.42 -14.83
CA HIS A 497 -22.18 17.55 -15.74
C HIS A 497 -21.26 17.08 -16.86
N LEU A 498 -20.69 15.87 -16.71
CA LEU A 498 -19.82 15.25 -17.71
C LEU A 498 -20.55 14.15 -18.49
N LYS A 499 -20.28 14.06 -19.79
CA LYS A 499 -20.69 12.98 -20.67
C LYS A 499 -19.51 12.02 -20.86
N VAL A 500 -19.33 11.10 -19.91
CA VAL A 500 -18.20 10.15 -19.91
C VAL A 500 -18.15 9.33 -21.20
N GLU A 501 -19.30 8.94 -21.75
CA GLU A 501 -19.41 8.20 -23.02
C GLU A 501 -18.87 8.96 -24.24
N ALA A 502 -18.84 10.30 -24.18
CA ALA A 502 -18.31 11.13 -25.26
C ALA A 502 -16.78 11.28 -25.20
N MET A 503 -16.15 10.84 -24.09
CA MET A 503 -14.71 10.96 -23.87
C MET A 503 -13.95 9.88 -24.64
N ARG A 504 -12.75 10.22 -25.11
CA ARG A 504 -11.88 9.29 -25.83
C ARG A 504 -10.44 9.41 -25.34
N TRP A 505 -9.80 8.26 -25.19
CA TRP A 505 -8.42 8.14 -24.73
C TRP A 505 -7.56 7.46 -25.80
N ARG A 506 -6.27 7.77 -25.80
CA ARG A 506 -5.31 7.24 -26.77
C ARG A 506 -5.15 5.72 -26.72
N THR A 507 -5.33 5.11 -25.55
CA THR A 507 -5.17 3.65 -25.36
C THR A 507 -6.22 2.82 -26.09
N GLY A 508 -7.26 3.43 -26.66
CA GLY A 508 -8.35 2.73 -27.37
C GLY A 508 -9.32 1.98 -26.44
N ASP A 509 -8.93 1.80 -25.18
CA ASP A 509 -9.77 1.28 -24.11
C ASP A 509 -10.76 2.37 -23.64
N PRO A 510 -12.08 2.08 -23.56
CA PRO A 510 -13.07 3.00 -23.00
C PRO A 510 -12.91 3.24 -21.49
N SER A 511 -12.09 2.45 -20.78
CA SER A 511 -11.81 2.65 -19.36
C SER A 511 -11.09 3.97 -19.07
N LEU A 512 -11.38 4.56 -17.91
CA LEU A 512 -10.74 5.79 -17.47
C LEU A 512 -9.27 5.51 -17.13
N PRO A 513 -8.31 6.30 -17.65
CA PRO A 513 -6.91 6.10 -17.33
C PRO A 513 -6.65 6.42 -15.86
N ALA A 514 -6.00 5.51 -15.13
CA ALA A 514 -5.76 5.69 -13.70
C ALA A 514 -4.65 6.71 -13.40
N SER A 515 -4.87 7.56 -12.39
CA SER A 515 -3.86 8.40 -11.74
C SER A 515 -3.98 8.23 -10.22
N VAL A 516 -3.36 7.16 -9.72
CA VAL A 516 -3.45 6.74 -8.32
C VAL A 516 -2.07 6.46 -7.73
N CYS A 517 -1.86 6.77 -6.45
CA CYS A 517 -0.55 6.58 -5.83
C CYS A 517 -0.22 5.10 -5.63
N SER A 518 -1.15 4.38 -4.98
CA SER A 518 -1.03 2.97 -4.63
C SER A 518 -2.25 2.20 -5.11
N ILE A 519 -2.00 1.02 -5.66
CA ILE A 519 -3.05 0.08 -6.11
C ILE A 519 -3.66 -0.59 -4.85
N PRO A 520 -4.93 -1.01 -4.88
CA PRO A 520 -5.50 -1.83 -3.81
C PRO A 520 -4.63 -3.05 -3.48
N CYS A 521 -4.44 -3.31 -2.19
CA CYS A 521 -3.64 -4.45 -1.71
C CYS A 521 -4.36 -5.77 -1.97
N ARG A 522 -3.59 -6.86 -2.06
CA ARG A 522 -4.16 -8.20 -2.26
C ARG A 522 -4.74 -8.73 -0.95
N ALA A 523 -5.58 -9.75 -1.04
CA ALA A 523 -6.07 -10.46 0.14
C ALA A 523 -4.89 -11.05 0.95
N GLY A 524 -4.92 -10.89 2.27
CA GLY A 524 -3.85 -11.27 3.18
C GLY A 524 -2.75 -10.21 3.37
N GLU A 525 -2.91 -9.04 2.77
CA GLU A 525 -2.04 -7.87 2.94
C GLU A 525 -2.80 -6.71 3.59
N ARG A 526 -2.13 -5.93 4.44
CA ARG A 526 -2.66 -4.69 5.01
C ARG A 526 -2.02 -3.47 4.37
N LYS A 527 -2.80 -2.39 4.28
CA LYS A 527 -2.38 -1.05 3.88
C LYS A 527 -1.58 -0.41 5.01
N LYS A 528 -0.34 -0.04 4.74
CA LYS A 528 0.49 0.80 5.59
C LYS A 528 0.67 2.16 4.92
N VAL A 529 -0.06 3.15 5.44
CA VAL A 529 -0.05 4.51 4.90
C VAL A 529 1.33 5.15 5.03
N VAL A 530 1.78 5.81 3.96
CA VAL A 530 3.04 6.55 3.93
C VAL A 530 2.88 7.82 4.77
N LYS A 531 3.83 8.08 5.68
CA LYS A 531 3.79 9.27 6.53
C LYS A 531 3.82 10.54 5.67
N GLY A 532 2.83 11.42 5.88
CA GLY A 532 2.73 12.71 5.19
C GLY A 532 1.93 12.70 3.88
N VAL A 533 1.58 11.53 3.32
CA VAL A 533 0.78 11.44 2.09
C VAL A 533 -0.34 10.39 2.26
N PRO A 534 -1.57 10.79 2.63
CA PRO A 534 -2.61 9.86 3.05
C PRO A 534 -3.12 8.92 1.94
N CYS A 535 -3.02 9.31 0.66
CA CYS A 535 -3.46 8.50 -0.47
C CYS A 535 -2.44 7.43 -0.90
N CYS A 536 -1.25 7.42 -0.30
CA CYS A 536 -0.18 6.47 -0.62
C CYS A 536 -0.04 5.45 0.50
N TRP A 537 -0.04 4.17 0.15
CA TRP A 537 0.21 3.08 1.08
C TRP A 537 1.11 2.01 0.47
N HIS A 538 1.82 1.29 1.34
CA HIS A 538 2.49 0.05 0.99
C HIS A 538 1.64 -1.13 1.45
N CYS A 539 1.61 -2.18 0.64
CA CYS A 539 0.96 -3.42 1.00
C CYS A 539 1.95 -4.30 1.75
N GLU A 540 1.66 -4.57 3.03
CA GLU A 540 2.46 -5.46 3.87
C GLU A 540 1.68 -6.74 4.13
N ARG A 541 2.26 -7.89 3.80
CA ARG A 541 1.63 -9.20 4.06
C ARG A 541 1.55 -9.47 5.56
N CYS A 542 0.42 -9.98 6.03
CA CYS A 542 0.32 -10.46 7.42
C CYS A 542 1.20 -11.70 7.58
N GLU A 543 2.20 -11.67 8.47
CA GLU A 543 3.18 -12.75 8.66
C GLU A 543 2.90 -13.63 9.90
N GLY A 544 3.45 -14.85 9.88
CA GLY A 544 3.26 -15.82 10.96
C GLY A 544 1.79 -16.22 11.12
N TYR A 545 1.32 -16.29 12.36
CA TYR A 545 -0.06 -16.64 12.73
C TYR A 545 -1.02 -15.45 12.65
N HIS A 546 -0.65 -14.37 11.96
CA HIS A 546 -1.54 -13.24 11.76
C HIS A 546 -2.38 -13.39 10.49
N TYR A 547 -3.63 -12.94 10.57
CA TYR A 547 -4.58 -12.84 9.46
C TYR A 547 -5.02 -11.38 9.29
N GLN A 548 -5.52 -11.04 8.11
CA GLN A 548 -6.03 -9.73 7.76
C GLN A 548 -7.43 -9.54 8.38
N ALA A 549 -7.50 -8.84 9.50
CA ALA A 549 -8.78 -8.50 10.15
C ALA A 549 -9.45 -7.28 9.49
N SER A 550 -8.66 -6.32 9.03
CA SER A 550 -9.14 -5.16 8.28
C SER A 550 -8.17 -4.79 7.16
N GLU A 551 -8.54 -3.81 6.32
CA GLU A 551 -7.62 -3.28 5.31
C GLU A 551 -6.35 -2.67 5.93
N PHE A 552 -6.35 -2.28 7.21
CA PHE A 552 -5.21 -1.58 7.85
C PHE A 552 -4.54 -2.40 8.97
N THR A 553 -5.16 -3.47 9.45
CA THR A 553 -4.70 -4.22 10.63
C THR A 553 -4.61 -5.72 10.37
N CYS A 554 -3.53 -6.33 10.87
CA CYS A 554 -3.39 -7.78 10.99
C CYS A 554 -3.55 -8.18 12.46
N GLU A 555 -4.28 -9.25 12.72
CA GLU A 555 -4.52 -9.77 14.07
C GLU A 555 -4.02 -11.21 14.22
N LEU A 556 -3.67 -11.60 15.43
CA LEU A 556 -3.15 -12.93 15.72
C LEU A 556 -4.29 -13.95 15.83
N CYS A 557 -4.17 -15.10 15.15
CA CYS A 557 -5.11 -16.21 15.32
C CYS A 557 -5.04 -16.80 16.74
N PRO A 558 -6.16 -17.34 17.26
CA PRO A 558 -6.19 -18.09 18.52
C PRO A 558 -5.16 -19.23 18.56
N TYR A 559 -4.75 -19.64 19.75
CA TYR A 559 -3.67 -20.63 19.93
C TYR A 559 -3.94 -21.97 19.22
N GLU A 560 -5.19 -22.43 19.19
CA GLU A 560 -5.60 -23.71 18.56
C GLU A 560 -5.80 -23.60 17.04
N MET A 561 -5.62 -22.40 16.48
CA MET A 561 -5.87 -22.08 15.07
C MET A 561 -4.63 -21.53 14.37
N ARG A 562 -4.68 -21.62 13.04
CA ARG A 562 -3.70 -21.09 12.10
C ARG A 562 -4.41 -20.29 11.01
N PRO A 563 -3.77 -19.30 10.36
CA PRO A 563 -4.38 -18.59 9.26
C PRO A 563 -4.69 -19.50 8.07
N ASP A 564 -5.73 -19.16 7.31
CA ASP A 564 -6.06 -19.79 6.02
C ASP A 564 -5.01 -19.44 4.94
N VAL A 565 -5.11 -20.09 3.77
CA VAL A 565 -4.16 -19.88 2.66
C VAL A 565 -4.13 -18.42 2.19
N ASN A 566 -5.30 -17.76 2.18
CA ASN A 566 -5.43 -16.36 1.79
C ASN A 566 -5.19 -15.39 2.96
N ARG A 567 -4.95 -15.89 4.17
CA ARG A 567 -4.76 -15.13 5.41
C ARG A 567 -5.88 -14.11 5.67
N THR A 568 -7.10 -14.45 5.31
CA THR A 568 -8.33 -13.68 5.56
C THR A 568 -9.08 -14.15 6.81
N GLY A 569 -8.75 -15.32 7.34
CA GLY A 569 -9.36 -15.87 8.55
C GLY A 569 -8.49 -16.95 9.21
N CYS A 570 -9.02 -17.57 10.25
CA CYS A 570 -8.33 -18.62 11.01
C CYS A 570 -9.05 -19.97 10.83
N VAL A 571 -8.28 -21.04 10.66
CA VAL A 571 -8.72 -22.43 10.55
C VAL A 571 -8.05 -23.29 11.64
N PRO A 572 -8.69 -24.36 12.11
CA PRO A 572 -8.11 -25.20 13.16
C PRO A 572 -6.82 -25.88 12.70
N ILE A 573 -5.87 -26.04 13.62
CA ILE A 573 -4.61 -26.76 13.36
C ILE A 573 -4.90 -28.26 13.19
N PRO A 574 -4.39 -28.92 12.14
CA PRO A 574 -4.63 -30.34 11.92
C PRO A 574 -3.99 -31.18 13.02
N ILE A 575 -4.71 -32.20 13.49
CA ILE A 575 -4.27 -33.11 14.54
C ILE A 575 -3.64 -34.36 13.91
N ILE A 576 -2.45 -34.74 14.39
CA ILE A 576 -1.79 -36.00 14.04
C ILE A 576 -1.91 -37.03 15.15
N LYS A 577 -1.94 -38.29 14.74
CA LYS A 577 -2.03 -39.48 15.60
C LYS A 577 -1.13 -40.58 15.04
N LEU A 578 -0.74 -41.54 15.88
CA LEU A 578 0.00 -42.72 15.43
C LEU A 578 -0.93 -43.60 14.56
N GLU A 579 -0.57 -43.77 13.30
CA GLU A 579 -1.32 -44.60 12.36
C GLU A 579 -0.72 -46.00 12.27
N TRP A 580 -1.57 -47.02 12.11
CA TRP A 580 -1.18 -48.43 12.01
C TRP A 580 -0.23 -48.72 10.84
N HIS A 581 -0.29 -47.91 9.78
CA HIS A 581 0.56 -48.04 8.59
C HIS A 581 1.95 -47.41 8.77
N SER A 582 2.20 -46.70 9.87
CA SER A 582 3.51 -46.10 10.13
C SER A 582 4.56 -47.18 10.32
N PRO A 583 5.77 -47.05 9.73
CA PRO A 583 6.87 -48.00 9.93
C PRO A 583 7.18 -48.25 11.42
N TRP A 584 7.03 -47.21 12.25
CA TRP A 584 7.20 -47.26 13.69
C TRP A 584 6.18 -48.16 14.40
N ALA A 585 4.97 -48.31 13.86
CA ALA A 585 3.92 -49.17 14.40
C ALA A 585 3.96 -50.60 13.83
N VAL A 586 4.34 -50.76 12.56
CA VAL A 586 4.32 -52.05 11.85
C VAL A 586 5.29 -53.06 12.48
N VAL A 587 6.51 -52.64 12.81
CA VAL A 587 7.55 -53.55 13.33
C VAL A 587 7.17 -54.16 14.69
N PRO A 588 6.75 -53.39 15.72
CA PRO A 588 6.30 -53.96 16.99
C PRO A 588 5.08 -54.87 16.86
N VAL A 589 4.11 -54.51 16.01
CA VAL A 589 2.90 -55.31 15.78
C VAL A 589 3.26 -56.68 15.21
N PHE A 590 4.16 -56.72 14.23
CA PHE A 590 4.60 -57.98 13.62
C PHE A 590 5.27 -58.91 14.64
N ILE A 591 6.18 -58.39 15.48
CA ILE A 591 6.83 -59.17 16.55
C ILE A 591 5.79 -59.66 17.56
N SER A 592 4.83 -58.82 17.94
CA SER A 592 3.76 -59.19 18.88
C SER A 592 2.85 -60.29 18.32
N MET A 593 2.45 -60.21 17.06
CA MET A 593 1.64 -61.25 16.40
C MET A 593 2.33 -62.61 16.40
N LEU A 594 3.61 -62.66 16.02
CA LEU A 594 4.41 -63.89 16.09
C LEU A 594 4.52 -64.41 17.52
N GLY A 595 4.71 -63.52 18.49
CA GLY A 595 4.76 -63.85 19.91
C GLY A 595 3.46 -64.45 20.44
N ILE A 596 2.30 -63.89 20.07
CA ILE A 596 0.97 -64.39 20.47
C ILE A 596 0.71 -65.78 19.88
N ILE A 597 1.03 -65.98 18.60
CA ILE A 597 0.88 -67.28 17.93
C ILE A 597 1.77 -68.32 18.62
N ALA A 598 3.05 -68.01 18.85
CA ALA A 598 3.98 -68.91 19.53
C ALA A 598 3.54 -69.21 20.97
N THR A 599 3.11 -68.20 21.73
CA THR A 599 2.62 -68.39 23.11
C THR A 599 1.38 -69.26 23.16
N SER A 600 0.43 -69.04 22.25
CA SER A 600 -0.79 -69.85 22.12
C SER A 600 -0.46 -71.30 21.79
N PHE A 601 0.49 -71.53 20.87
CA PHE A 601 0.99 -72.88 20.54
C PHE A 601 1.58 -73.59 21.76
N VAL A 602 2.38 -72.90 22.58
CA VAL A 602 2.94 -73.45 23.82
C VAL A 602 1.83 -73.76 24.84
N ILE A 603 0.87 -72.86 25.04
CA ILE A 603 -0.28 -73.07 25.95
C ILE A 603 -1.08 -74.31 25.52
N VAL A 604 -1.47 -74.41 24.25
CA VAL A 604 -2.23 -75.55 23.72
C VAL A 604 -1.47 -76.86 23.92
N THR A 605 -0.16 -76.87 23.66
CA THR A 605 0.68 -78.05 23.87
C THR A 605 0.73 -78.45 25.35
N PHE A 606 0.91 -77.48 26.26
CA PHE A 606 0.95 -77.73 27.71
C PHE A 606 -0.39 -78.23 28.25
N VAL A 607 -1.51 -77.71 27.75
CA VAL A 607 -2.86 -78.17 28.13
C VAL A 607 -3.13 -79.58 27.58
N ARG A 608 -2.74 -79.87 26.34
CA ARG A 608 -2.97 -81.18 25.71
C ARG A 608 -2.15 -82.31 26.36
N TYR A 609 -0.94 -81.98 26.84
CA TYR A 609 0.00 -82.90 27.48
C TYR A 609 0.16 -82.63 28.99
N ASN A 610 -0.90 -82.15 29.64
CA ASN A 610 -0.88 -81.67 31.04
C ASN A 610 -0.53 -82.73 32.09
N ASP A 611 -0.64 -84.02 31.74
CA ASP A 611 -0.31 -85.14 32.61
C ASP A 611 1.11 -85.70 32.41
N THR A 612 1.86 -85.16 31.46
CA THR A 612 3.23 -85.61 31.20
C THR A 612 4.18 -85.26 32.35
N PRO A 613 5.16 -86.12 32.67
CA PRO A 613 6.12 -85.88 33.76
C PRO A 613 6.89 -84.56 33.65
N ILE A 614 7.22 -84.12 32.43
CA ILE A 614 7.95 -82.87 32.17
C ILE A 614 7.11 -81.64 32.58
N VAL A 615 5.83 -81.60 32.19
CA VAL A 615 4.91 -80.49 32.51
C VAL A 615 4.60 -80.47 34.01
N ARG A 616 4.41 -81.64 34.64
CA ARG A 616 4.22 -81.76 36.09
C ARG A 616 5.46 -81.34 36.89
N ALA A 617 6.67 -81.68 36.45
CA ALA A 617 7.92 -81.32 37.12
C ALA A 617 8.17 -79.81 37.14
N SER A 618 7.85 -79.11 36.04
CA SER A 618 8.02 -77.65 35.90
C SER A 618 7.06 -76.81 36.75
N GLY A 619 6.05 -77.45 37.36
CA GLY A 619 4.99 -76.78 38.12
C GLY A 619 3.92 -76.21 37.17
N ARG A 620 2.85 -76.99 36.97
CA ARG A 620 1.76 -76.71 36.00
C ARG A 620 1.14 -75.33 36.20
N GLU A 621 0.63 -75.09 37.41
CA GLU A 621 -0.07 -73.84 37.76
C GLU A 621 0.81 -72.60 37.55
N MET A 622 2.07 -72.66 38.01
CA MET A 622 3.03 -71.57 37.87
C MET A 622 3.45 -71.33 36.41
N SER A 623 3.39 -72.36 35.57
CA SER A 623 3.68 -72.23 34.14
C SER A 623 2.54 -71.54 33.40
N TYR A 624 1.29 -71.84 33.75
CA TYR A 624 0.12 -71.15 33.18
C TYR A 624 0.06 -69.67 33.58
N VAL A 625 0.38 -69.32 34.84
CA VAL A 625 0.48 -67.91 35.27
C VAL A 625 1.56 -67.17 34.50
N LEU A 626 2.74 -67.78 34.32
CA LEU A 626 3.83 -67.18 33.53
C LEU A 626 3.46 -67.02 32.05
N LEU A 627 2.85 -68.04 31.42
CA LEU A 627 2.40 -67.95 30.03
C LEU A 627 1.29 -66.90 29.82
N THR A 628 0.43 -66.71 30.82
CA THR A 628 -0.59 -65.65 30.82
C THR A 628 0.07 -64.27 30.89
N GLY A 629 1.10 -64.10 31.72
CA GLY A 629 1.91 -62.87 31.74
C GLY A 629 2.59 -62.58 30.40
N ILE A 630 3.21 -63.60 29.78
CA ILE A 630 3.85 -63.49 28.46
C ILE A 630 2.83 -63.08 27.38
N PHE A 631 1.63 -63.69 27.38
CA PHE A 631 0.56 -63.33 26.46
C PHE A 631 0.14 -61.87 26.63
N LEU A 632 -0.05 -61.40 27.86
CA LEU A 632 -0.39 -60.01 28.16
C LEU A 632 0.70 -59.02 27.73
N CYS A 633 1.98 -59.39 27.87
CA CYS A 633 3.11 -58.58 27.40
C CYS A 633 3.15 -58.40 25.89
N TYR A 634 2.62 -59.34 25.10
CA TYR A 634 2.46 -59.12 23.66
C TYR A 634 1.18 -58.35 23.33
N ALA A 635 0.06 -58.66 24.01
CA ALA A 635 -1.22 -57.99 23.78
C ALA A 635 -1.16 -56.47 24.02
N ILE A 636 -0.32 -56.00 24.95
CA ILE A 636 -0.17 -54.57 25.23
C ILE A 636 0.35 -53.75 24.04
N THR A 637 1.11 -54.36 23.12
CA THR A 637 1.64 -53.66 21.93
C THR A 637 0.49 -53.05 21.10
N PHE A 638 -0.65 -53.73 21.00
CA PHE A 638 -1.84 -53.21 20.33
C PHE A 638 -2.48 -52.03 21.07
N LEU A 639 -2.53 -52.10 22.40
CA LEU A 639 -3.07 -51.02 23.22
C LEU A 639 -2.22 -49.75 23.11
N MET A 640 -0.90 -49.88 23.04
CA MET A 640 0.04 -48.76 22.91
C MET A 640 0.00 -48.08 21.53
N ILE A 641 -0.45 -48.78 20.49
CA ILE A 641 -0.56 -48.24 19.12
C ILE A 641 -1.97 -47.74 18.80
N ALA A 642 -3.00 -48.29 19.45
CA ALA A 642 -4.38 -47.88 19.26
C ALA A 642 -4.59 -46.36 19.41
N THR A 643 -5.61 -45.82 18.75
CA THR A 643 -5.92 -44.39 18.85
C THR A 643 -6.19 -44.00 20.30
N PRO A 644 -5.51 -42.96 20.85
CA PRO A 644 -5.73 -42.51 22.21
C PRO A 644 -7.19 -42.13 22.41
N ASP A 645 -7.81 -42.81 23.35
CA ASP A 645 -9.17 -42.61 23.82
C ASP A 645 -9.17 -42.86 25.33
N VAL A 646 -10.17 -42.36 26.06
CA VAL A 646 -10.26 -42.52 27.52
C VAL A 646 -10.17 -44.00 27.90
N GLY A 647 -10.83 -44.89 27.16
CA GLY A 647 -10.74 -46.34 27.36
C GLY A 647 -9.35 -46.89 27.10
N VAL A 648 -8.74 -46.52 25.97
CA VAL A 648 -7.40 -46.98 25.58
C VAL A 648 -6.34 -46.49 26.57
N CYS A 649 -6.39 -45.23 27.00
CA CYS A 649 -5.48 -44.66 27.99
C CYS A 649 -5.60 -45.36 29.34
N SER A 650 -6.82 -45.73 29.75
CA SER A 650 -7.06 -46.52 30.96
C SER A 650 -6.43 -47.91 30.87
N PHE A 651 -6.66 -48.64 29.77
CA PHE A 651 -6.09 -49.97 29.58
C PHE A 651 -4.56 -49.96 29.45
N ARG A 652 -3.97 -48.92 28.83
CA ARG A 652 -2.51 -48.73 28.79
C ARG A 652 -1.93 -48.66 30.20
N ARG A 653 -2.51 -47.85 31.10
CA ARG A 653 -2.04 -47.71 32.48
C ARG A 653 -2.14 -49.02 33.26
N ILE A 654 -3.19 -49.81 33.05
CA ILE A 654 -3.41 -51.09 33.74
C ILE A 654 -2.40 -52.15 33.27
N PHE A 655 -2.37 -52.41 31.97
CA PHE A 655 -1.67 -53.59 31.45
C PHE A 655 -0.14 -53.41 31.37
N LEU A 656 0.36 -52.18 31.35
CA LEU A 656 1.80 -51.88 31.24
C LEU A 656 2.62 -52.43 32.40
N GLY A 657 2.17 -52.20 33.63
CA GLY A 657 2.82 -52.77 34.81
C GLY A 657 2.41 -54.24 35.05
N LEU A 658 1.16 -54.61 34.76
CA LEU A 658 0.65 -55.92 35.14
C LEU A 658 1.23 -57.07 34.32
N GLY A 659 1.36 -56.97 32.99
CA GLY A 659 1.86 -58.08 32.17
C GLY A 659 3.25 -58.56 32.62
N MET A 660 4.16 -57.60 32.86
CA MET A 660 5.51 -57.85 33.37
C MET A 660 5.49 -58.39 34.81
N CYS A 661 4.61 -57.84 35.66
CA CYS A 661 4.44 -58.31 37.03
C CYS A 661 3.98 -59.77 37.09
N PHE A 662 3.02 -60.20 36.27
CA PHE A 662 2.58 -61.60 36.18
C PHE A 662 3.74 -62.53 35.82
N SER A 663 4.57 -62.12 34.85
CA SER A 663 5.72 -62.90 34.39
C SER A 663 6.80 -63.01 35.47
N TYR A 664 7.24 -61.89 36.05
CA TYR A 664 8.31 -61.90 37.04
C TYR A 664 7.87 -62.43 38.41
N ALA A 665 6.64 -62.21 38.87
CA ALA A 665 6.15 -62.81 40.11
C ALA A 665 6.11 -64.35 40.02
N ALA A 666 5.73 -64.90 38.87
CA ALA A 666 5.73 -66.35 38.65
C ALA A 666 7.17 -66.91 38.59
N LEU A 667 8.08 -66.22 37.90
CA LEU A 667 9.51 -66.58 37.85
C LEU A 667 10.18 -66.49 39.23
N LEU A 668 9.88 -65.44 40.00
CA LEU A 668 10.41 -65.27 41.36
C LEU A 668 10.00 -66.43 42.23
N THR A 669 8.71 -66.78 42.21
CA THR A 669 8.16 -67.86 43.02
C THR A 669 8.73 -69.22 42.61
N LYS A 670 8.90 -69.48 41.29
CA LYS A 670 9.59 -70.68 40.79
C LYS A 670 11.04 -70.74 41.27
N THR A 671 11.78 -69.64 41.20
CA THR A 671 13.20 -69.58 41.57
C THR A 671 13.39 -69.69 43.10
N ASN A 672 12.54 -69.01 43.86
CA ASN A 672 12.52 -69.06 45.31
C ASN A 672 12.19 -70.47 45.82
N ARG A 673 11.26 -71.18 45.16
CA ARG A 673 11.00 -72.61 45.44
C ARG A 673 12.28 -73.45 45.30
N ILE A 674 13.01 -73.29 44.19
CA ILE A 674 14.27 -74.04 43.94
C ILE A 674 15.31 -73.71 45.02
N HIS A 675 15.48 -72.42 45.35
CA HIS A 675 16.40 -71.96 46.38
C HIS A 675 16.07 -72.58 47.75
N ARG A 676 14.79 -72.54 48.17
CA ARG A 676 14.35 -73.07 49.47
C ARG A 676 14.53 -74.58 49.59
N ILE A 677 14.29 -75.33 48.51
CA ILE A 677 14.49 -76.78 48.48
C ILE A 677 15.99 -77.11 48.68
N PHE A 678 16.88 -76.40 48.00
CA PHE A 678 18.33 -76.66 48.09
C PHE A 678 18.92 -76.20 49.42
N GLU A 679 18.53 -75.02 49.91
CA GLU A 679 19.09 -74.44 51.13
C GLU A 679 18.62 -75.17 52.39
N GLN A 680 17.36 -75.65 52.41
CA GLN A 680 16.89 -76.51 53.49
C GLN A 680 17.47 -77.92 53.38
N GLY A 681 17.69 -78.44 52.18
CA GLY A 681 18.36 -79.72 51.94
C GLY A 681 19.81 -79.77 52.46
N LYS A 682 20.49 -78.62 52.61
CA LYS A 682 21.79 -78.53 53.30
C LYS A 682 21.70 -78.61 54.82
N LYS A 683 20.54 -78.28 55.42
CA LYS A 683 20.35 -78.14 56.87
C LYS A 683 19.52 -79.27 57.50
N SER A 684 18.59 -79.89 56.76
CA SER A 684 17.68 -80.93 57.28
C SER A 684 17.10 -81.80 56.16
N VAL A 685 16.70 -83.04 56.49
CA VAL A 685 16.02 -84.00 55.58
C VAL A 685 14.51 -83.72 55.47
N THR A 686 13.98 -82.76 56.25
CA THR A 686 12.55 -82.39 56.21
C THR A 686 12.24 -81.43 55.07
N ALA A 687 11.10 -81.65 54.40
CA ALA A 687 10.63 -80.78 53.33
C ALA A 687 10.32 -79.36 53.84
N PRO A 688 10.74 -78.30 53.13
CA PRO A 688 10.34 -76.93 53.44
C PRO A 688 8.82 -76.72 53.53
N ARG A 689 8.40 -75.83 54.44
CA ARG A 689 7.01 -75.32 54.48
C ARG A 689 6.68 -74.60 53.15
N PHE A 690 5.42 -74.49 52.73
CA PHE A 690 5.02 -73.77 51.49
C PHE A 690 5.59 -74.32 50.16
N ILE A 691 5.67 -75.65 49.99
CA ILE A 691 6.00 -76.29 48.69
C ILE A 691 4.74 -76.63 47.87
N SER A 692 3.57 -76.64 48.50
CA SER A 692 2.31 -76.99 47.83
C SER A 692 1.99 -76.01 46.68
N PRO A 693 1.46 -76.48 45.53
CA PRO A 693 1.03 -75.62 44.43
C PRO A 693 0.06 -74.51 44.87
N ALA A 694 -0.85 -74.80 45.80
CA ALA A 694 -1.77 -73.80 46.35
C ALA A 694 -1.03 -72.66 47.07
N SER A 695 -0.01 -72.98 47.89
CA SER A 695 0.79 -71.96 48.58
C SER A 695 1.64 -71.12 47.62
N GLN A 696 2.08 -71.67 46.48
CA GLN A 696 2.84 -70.95 45.46
C GLN A 696 1.96 -69.97 44.68
N LEU A 697 0.73 -70.38 44.36
CA LEU A 697 -0.25 -69.50 43.75
C LEU A 697 -0.60 -68.33 44.67
N VAL A 698 -0.83 -68.58 45.97
CA VAL A 698 -1.10 -67.51 46.94
C VAL A 698 0.06 -66.51 47.00
N ILE A 699 1.31 -66.97 47.10
CA ILE A 699 2.49 -66.06 47.10
C ILE A 699 2.55 -65.23 45.81
N THR A 700 2.29 -65.85 44.66
CA THR A 700 2.35 -65.17 43.36
C THR A 700 1.24 -64.14 43.22
N PHE A 701 0.00 -64.48 43.56
CA PHE A 701 -1.12 -63.54 43.54
C PHE A 701 -0.97 -62.42 44.57
N SER A 702 -0.37 -62.68 45.73
CA SER A 702 -0.03 -61.62 46.69
C SER A 702 0.96 -60.61 46.11
N LEU A 703 2.00 -61.06 45.39
CA LEU A 703 2.94 -60.17 44.72
C LEU A 703 2.27 -59.37 43.59
N ILE A 704 1.40 -60.01 42.80
CA ILE A 704 0.63 -59.32 41.75
C ILE A 704 -0.35 -58.28 42.33
N SER A 705 -0.95 -58.58 43.49
CA SER A 705 -1.90 -57.69 44.16
C SER A 705 -1.28 -56.35 44.57
N VAL A 706 0.04 -56.32 44.86
CA VAL A 706 0.76 -55.07 45.15
C VAL A 706 0.76 -54.14 43.94
N GLN A 707 1.01 -54.67 42.73
CA GLN A 707 0.95 -53.88 41.50
C GLN A 707 -0.49 -53.41 41.21
N LEU A 708 -1.48 -54.28 41.40
CA LEU A 708 -2.89 -53.93 41.20
C LEU A 708 -3.35 -52.81 42.13
N LEU A 709 -2.97 -52.86 43.40
CA LEU A 709 -3.27 -51.79 44.37
C LEU A 709 -2.61 -50.47 43.96
N GLY A 710 -1.36 -50.51 43.49
CA GLY A 710 -0.66 -49.33 42.98
C GLY A 710 -1.37 -48.67 41.80
N VAL A 711 -1.86 -49.48 40.84
CA VAL A 711 -2.66 -48.98 39.69
C VAL A 711 -3.98 -48.37 40.15
N PHE A 712 -4.68 -48.99 41.11
CA PHE A 712 -5.94 -48.48 41.63
C PHE A 712 -5.77 -47.12 42.32
N VAL A 713 -4.75 -46.98 43.18
CA VAL A 713 -4.40 -45.70 43.82
C VAL A 713 -4.09 -44.65 42.75
N TRP A 714 -3.35 -45.02 41.71
CA TRP A 714 -2.98 -44.10 40.65
C TRP A 714 -4.20 -43.58 39.86
N PHE A 715 -5.22 -44.41 39.61
CA PHE A 715 -6.46 -43.94 38.99
C PHE A 715 -7.24 -42.93 39.81
N VAL A 716 -7.17 -43.02 41.14
CA VAL A 716 -7.83 -42.06 42.05
C VAL A 716 -7.10 -40.73 42.07
N VAL A 717 -5.76 -40.76 42.05
CA VAL A 717 -4.92 -39.55 42.12
C VAL A 717 -4.90 -38.79 40.79
N ASP A 718 -4.82 -39.52 39.67
CA ASP A 718 -4.69 -38.94 38.34
C ASP A 718 -5.59 -39.69 37.34
N PRO A 719 -6.80 -39.20 37.04
CA PRO A 719 -7.73 -39.88 36.15
C PRO A 719 -7.26 -39.83 34.68
N PRO A 720 -7.43 -40.92 33.91
CA PRO A 720 -6.96 -41.01 32.54
C PRO A 720 -7.82 -40.13 31.63
N HIS A 721 -7.19 -39.16 30.97
CA HIS A 721 -7.83 -38.33 29.95
C HIS A 721 -6.92 -38.16 28.72
N THR A 722 -7.50 -37.68 27.63
CA THR A 722 -6.79 -37.39 26.37
C THR A 722 -6.54 -35.90 26.24
N VAL A 723 -5.34 -35.51 25.82
CA VAL A 723 -4.95 -34.11 25.61
C VAL A 723 -4.38 -33.93 24.21
N ILE A 724 -4.67 -32.78 23.60
CA ILE A 724 -4.06 -32.37 22.32
C ILE A 724 -2.96 -31.37 22.64
N ASP A 725 -1.74 -31.75 22.33
CA ASP A 725 -0.58 -30.90 22.54
C ASP A 725 -0.25 -30.13 21.25
N TYR A 726 -0.48 -28.82 21.28
CA TYR A 726 -0.13 -27.92 20.18
C TYR A 726 1.27 -27.30 20.34
N GLY A 727 1.95 -27.48 21.48
CA GLY A 727 3.17 -26.76 21.81
C GLY A 727 4.41 -27.26 21.06
N GLU A 728 4.62 -28.58 21.03
CA GLU A 728 5.87 -29.16 20.50
C GLU A 728 5.96 -29.10 18.96
N GLN A 729 4.83 -29.01 18.24
CA GLN A 729 4.78 -28.98 16.77
C GLN A 729 4.19 -27.69 16.18
N ARG A 730 4.16 -26.60 16.95
CA ARG A 730 3.85 -25.26 16.44
C ARG A 730 5.09 -24.64 15.81
N THR A 731 5.35 -24.99 14.56
CA THR A 731 6.44 -24.42 13.77
C THR A 731 6.24 -22.93 13.49
N GLN A 732 7.34 -22.25 13.15
CA GLN A 732 7.31 -20.84 12.71
C GLN A 732 6.49 -20.65 11.44
N ASP A 733 6.46 -21.65 10.55
CA ASP A 733 5.49 -21.74 9.46
C ASP A 733 4.14 -22.29 9.99
N PRO A 734 3.04 -21.51 9.90
CA PRO A 734 1.72 -21.98 10.30
C PRO A 734 1.20 -23.14 9.45
N MET A 735 1.67 -23.29 8.20
CA MET A 735 1.17 -24.33 7.31
C MET A 735 1.67 -25.73 7.69
N SER A 736 2.82 -25.82 8.36
CA SER A 736 3.37 -27.06 8.90
C SER A 736 2.99 -27.34 10.35
N ALA A 737 2.27 -26.44 11.00
CA ALA A 737 1.83 -26.60 12.38
C ALA A 737 0.86 -27.77 12.53
N ARG A 738 1.07 -28.61 13.54
CA ARG A 738 0.27 -29.79 13.84
C ARG A 738 0.04 -29.92 15.34
N GLY A 739 -1.12 -30.43 15.73
CA GLY A 739 -1.41 -30.82 17.12
C GLY A 739 -1.22 -32.32 17.30
N VAL A 740 -0.65 -32.77 18.42
CA VAL A 740 -0.43 -34.21 18.70
C VAL A 740 -1.47 -34.71 19.69
N LEU A 741 -2.28 -35.68 19.30
CA LEU A 741 -3.24 -36.32 20.21
C LEU A 741 -2.53 -37.40 21.04
N LYS A 742 -2.48 -37.23 22.36
CA LYS A 742 -1.84 -38.17 23.30
C LYS A 742 -2.69 -38.42 24.56
N CYS A 743 -2.40 -39.50 25.28
CA CYS A 743 -2.93 -39.68 26.64
C CYS A 743 -2.19 -38.72 27.57
N ASP A 744 -2.89 -38.09 28.51
CA ASP A 744 -2.24 -37.27 29.52
C ASP A 744 -1.54 -38.16 30.56
N ILE A 745 -0.28 -38.47 30.30
CA ILE A 745 0.58 -39.29 31.15
C ILE A 745 1.97 -38.70 31.07
N SER A 746 2.55 -38.31 32.21
CA SER A 746 3.93 -37.84 32.25
C SER A 746 4.92 -38.99 32.09
N ASP A 747 6.08 -38.72 31.47
CA ASP A 747 7.18 -39.68 31.31
C ASP A 747 7.62 -40.30 32.65
N LEU A 748 7.63 -39.50 33.72
CA LEU A 748 7.93 -39.96 35.07
C LEU A 748 6.90 -40.98 35.55
N SER A 749 5.62 -40.74 35.29
CA SER A 749 4.55 -41.65 35.71
C SER A 749 4.59 -42.97 34.94
N LEU A 750 4.96 -42.93 33.66
CA LEU A 750 5.21 -44.12 32.84
C LEU A 750 6.31 -45.00 33.46
N ILE A 751 7.40 -44.39 33.93
CA ILE A 751 8.53 -45.12 34.54
C ILE A 751 8.17 -45.64 35.93
N CYS A 752 7.48 -44.82 36.74
CA CYS A 752 6.98 -45.25 38.05
C CYS A 752 6.10 -46.50 37.93
N SER A 753 5.29 -46.61 36.87
CA SER A 753 4.46 -47.81 36.61
C SER A 753 5.26 -49.10 36.42
N LEU A 754 6.47 -49.00 35.87
CA LEU A 754 7.37 -50.12 35.61
C LEU A 754 8.30 -50.40 36.79
N GLY A 755 8.43 -49.48 37.74
CA GLY A 755 9.39 -49.56 38.85
C GLY A 755 9.27 -50.83 39.70
N TYR A 756 8.05 -51.23 40.07
CA TYR A 756 7.84 -52.47 40.83
C TYR A 756 8.15 -53.73 40.01
N SER A 757 7.84 -53.72 38.71
CA SER A 757 8.21 -54.83 37.81
C SER A 757 9.73 -54.96 37.66
N ILE A 758 10.46 -53.84 37.60
CA ILE A 758 11.93 -53.82 37.59
C ILE A 758 12.49 -54.34 38.93
N LEU A 759 11.88 -53.95 40.06
CA LEU A 759 12.26 -54.47 41.38
C LEU A 759 12.09 -55.99 41.48
N LEU A 760 10.96 -56.52 40.98
CA LEU A 760 10.73 -57.96 40.91
C LEU A 760 11.77 -58.65 40.02
N MET A 761 12.08 -58.08 38.86
CA MET A 761 13.11 -58.60 37.96
C MET A 761 14.49 -58.66 38.63
N VAL A 762 14.95 -57.57 39.27
CA VAL A 762 16.24 -57.55 39.98
C VAL A 762 16.26 -58.58 41.10
N THR A 763 15.18 -58.67 41.88
CA THR A 763 15.04 -59.66 42.95
C THR A 763 15.10 -61.09 42.39
N CYS A 764 14.41 -61.37 41.28
CA CYS A 764 14.51 -62.66 40.57
C CYS A 764 15.94 -62.98 40.17
N THR A 765 16.69 -62.02 39.63
CA THR A 765 18.08 -62.20 39.20
C THR A 765 18.99 -62.55 40.38
N VAL A 766 18.82 -61.89 41.53
CA VAL A 766 19.57 -62.23 42.75
C VAL A 766 19.30 -63.67 43.20
N TYR A 767 18.03 -64.11 43.18
CA TYR A 767 17.70 -65.50 43.50
C TYR A 767 18.22 -66.49 42.45
N ALA A 768 18.20 -66.13 41.17
CA ALA A 768 18.72 -66.96 40.09
C ALA A 768 20.23 -67.22 40.26
N ILE A 769 21.00 -66.19 40.64
CA ILE A 769 22.43 -66.31 40.97
C ILE A 769 22.63 -67.28 42.14
N LYS A 770 21.84 -67.14 43.22
CA LYS A 770 21.91 -68.04 44.39
C LYS A 770 21.58 -69.50 44.04
N THR A 771 20.82 -69.74 42.98
CA THR A 771 20.46 -71.10 42.51
C THR A 771 21.40 -71.68 41.45
N ARG A 772 22.47 -70.98 41.04
CA ARG A 772 23.39 -71.44 39.98
C ARG A 772 24.16 -72.72 40.35
N GLY A 773 24.40 -72.96 41.64
CA GLY A 773 25.14 -74.14 42.14
C GLY A 773 24.32 -75.42 42.28
N VAL A 774 23.09 -75.46 41.76
CA VAL A 774 22.22 -76.65 41.82
C VAL A 774 22.71 -77.71 40.80
N PRO A 775 22.91 -78.98 41.20
CA PRO A 775 23.40 -80.04 40.31
C PRO A 775 22.45 -80.31 39.14
N GLU A 776 23.01 -80.77 38.01
CA GLU A 776 22.33 -80.94 36.71
C GLU A 776 21.15 -81.92 36.72
N THR A 777 20.92 -82.66 37.79
CA THR A 777 19.72 -83.50 37.92
C THR A 777 18.42 -82.69 38.02
N PHE A 778 18.48 -81.40 38.36
CA PHE A 778 17.37 -80.44 38.31
C PHE A 778 17.58 -79.40 37.19
N ASN A 779 17.44 -79.85 35.94
CA ASN A 779 17.70 -79.13 34.67
C ASN A 779 16.98 -77.78 34.44
N GLU A 780 16.24 -77.23 35.41
CA GLU A 780 15.42 -76.03 35.23
C GLU A 780 16.10 -74.73 35.70
N ALA A 781 17.12 -74.79 36.56
CA ALA A 781 17.75 -73.59 37.13
C ALA A 781 18.63 -72.79 36.14
N LYS A 782 19.39 -73.47 35.27
CA LYS A 782 20.24 -72.84 34.24
C LYS A 782 19.43 -71.98 33.24
N PRO A 783 18.37 -72.50 32.57
CA PRO A 783 17.58 -71.69 31.63
C PRO A 783 16.84 -70.52 32.30
N ILE A 784 16.42 -70.66 33.56
CA ILE A 784 15.88 -69.54 34.35
C ILE A 784 16.93 -68.45 34.56
N GLY A 785 18.16 -68.82 34.93
CA GLY A 785 19.26 -67.87 35.07
C GLY A 785 19.54 -67.11 33.77
N PHE A 786 19.65 -67.80 32.64
CA PHE A 786 19.86 -67.15 31.34
C PHE A 786 18.73 -66.18 30.98
N THR A 787 17.47 -66.60 31.20
CA THR A 787 16.29 -65.74 30.97
C THR A 787 16.39 -64.44 31.79
N MET A 788 16.74 -64.54 33.07
CA MET A 788 16.85 -63.36 33.95
C MET A 788 18.02 -62.45 33.57
N TYR A 789 19.18 -63.00 33.19
CA TYR A 789 20.32 -62.18 32.77
C TYR A 789 20.04 -61.41 31.47
N THR A 790 19.47 -62.08 30.47
CA THR A 790 19.17 -61.44 29.18
C THR A 790 18.07 -60.39 29.33
N THR A 791 17.03 -60.64 30.14
CA THR A 791 15.98 -59.64 30.40
C THR A 791 16.52 -58.42 31.14
N CYS A 792 17.43 -58.58 32.11
CA CYS A 792 18.08 -57.43 32.76
C CYS A 792 18.84 -56.54 31.77
N ILE A 793 19.57 -57.13 30.82
CA ILE A 793 20.32 -56.36 29.80
C ILE A 793 19.36 -55.53 28.92
N ILE A 794 18.24 -56.11 28.49
CA ILE A 794 17.22 -55.41 27.69
C ILE A 794 16.69 -54.19 28.44
N TRP A 795 16.35 -54.33 29.72
CA TRP A 795 15.81 -53.24 30.53
C TRP A 795 16.85 -52.18 30.90
N LEU A 796 18.13 -52.56 31.09
CA LEU A 796 19.22 -51.60 31.26
C LEU A 796 19.47 -50.77 30.00
N ALA A 797 19.29 -51.35 28.80
CA ALA A 797 19.40 -50.63 27.54
C ALA A 797 18.19 -49.71 27.27
N PHE A 798 16.99 -50.11 27.69
CA PHE A 798 15.76 -49.32 27.49
C PHE A 798 15.82 -47.93 28.14
N ILE A 799 16.25 -47.84 29.41
CA ILE A 799 16.24 -46.60 30.20
C ILE A 799 16.96 -45.44 29.50
N PRO A 800 18.23 -45.56 29.07
CA PRO A 800 18.94 -44.47 28.39
C PRO A 800 18.33 -44.12 27.03
N ILE A 801 17.78 -45.09 26.27
CA ILE A 801 17.14 -44.83 24.98
C ILE A 801 15.83 -44.03 25.16
N PHE A 802 15.05 -44.36 26.19
CA PHE A 802 13.78 -43.69 26.48
C PHE A 802 13.96 -42.21 26.84
N PHE A 803 14.96 -41.88 27.66
CA PHE A 803 15.24 -40.48 28.04
C PHE A 803 16.03 -39.71 26.97
N GLY A 804 16.96 -40.35 26.26
CA GLY A 804 17.76 -39.70 25.22
C GLY A 804 16.93 -39.20 24.03
N THR A 805 15.73 -39.74 23.83
CA THR A 805 14.83 -39.40 22.71
C THR A 805 13.81 -38.31 23.07
N SER A 806 13.81 -37.84 24.33
CA SER A 806 12.87 -36.83 24.84
C SER A 806 12.98 -35.45 24.18
N GLN A 807 14.10 -35.14 23.50
CA GLN A 807 14.31 -33.86 22.81
C GLN A 807 14.03 -33.90 21.30
N SER A 808 13.63 -35.05 20.75
CA SER A 808 13.43 -35.22 19.30
C SER A 808 12.03 -34.80 18.84
N ALA A 809 11.90 -34.23 17.64
CA ALA A 809 10.61 -33.87 17.04
C ALA A 809 9.67 -35.07 16.80
N GLU A 810 10.24 -36.29 16.83
CA GLU A 810 9.53 -37.57 16.69
C GLU A 810 9.41 -38.33 18.01
N ARG A 811 9.57 -37.65 19.16
CA ARG A 811 9.55 -38.23 20.51
C ARG A 811 8.43 -39.25 20.71
N MET A 812 7.20 -38.91 20.33
CA MET A 812 6.04 -39.78 20.49
C MET A 812 6.23 -41.14 19.78
N TYR A 813 6.73 -41.12 18.54
CA TYR A 813 6.94 -42.32 17.72
C TYR A 813 8.04 -43.20 18.33
N ILE A 814 9.16 -42.59 18.69
CA ILE A 814 10.35 -43.31 19.15
C ILE A 814 10.14 -43.91 20.55
N GLN A 815 9.58 -43.15 21.50
CA GLN A 815 9.36 -43.64 22.87
C GLN A 815 8.36 -44.81 22.91
N THR A 816 7.24 -44.71 22.17
CA THR A 816 6.21 -45.76 22.10
C THR A 816 6.75 -47.03 21.45
N THR A 817 7.50 -46.90 20.36
CA THR A 817 8.10 -48.02 19.63
C THR A 817 9.16 -48.72 20.48
N THR A 818 10.05 -47.96 21.11
CA THR A 818 11.12 -48.54 21.95
C THR A 818 10.54 -49.33 23.12
N LEU A 819 9.54 -48.79 23.81
CA LEU A 819 8.88 -49.46 24.93
C LEU A 819 8.21 -50.78 24.51
N THR A 820 7.46 -50.77 23.41
CA THR A 820 6.75 -51.97 22.92
C THR A 820 7.71 -53.06 22.42
N ILE A 821 8.83 -52.68 21.79
CA ILE A 821 9.88 -53.61 21.39
C ILE A 821 10.57 -54.23 22.61
N SER A 822 10.95 -53.42 23.61
CA SER A 822 11.59 -53.92 24.84
C SER A 822 10.70 -54.92 25.59
N LEU A 823 9.39 -54.64 25.69
CA LEU A 823 8.41 -55.56 26.28
C LEU A 823 8.30 -56.86 25.50
N SER A 824 8.17 -56.77 24.17
CA SER A 824 8.03 -57.93 23.30
C SER A 824 9.29 -58.81 23.31
N LEU A 825 10.49 -58.21 23.31
CA LEU A 825 11.75 -58.93 23.41
C LEU A 825 11.90 -59.64 24.77
N SER A 826 11.51 -58.98 25.87
CA SER A 826 11.55 -59.59 27.21
C SER A 826 10.62 -60.81 27.31
N ALA A 827 9.43 -60.74 26.70
CA ALA A 827 8.51 -61.87 26.57
C ALA A 827 9.09 -62.99 25.68
N SER A 828 9.69 -62.65 24.54
CA SER A 828 10.30 -63.60 23.60
C SER A 828 11.44 -64.40 24.23
N VAL A 829 12.30 -63.74 25.02
CA VAL A 829 13.39 -64.40 25.75
C VAL A 829 12.82 -65.40 26.76
N SER A 830 11.78 -65.02 27.49
CA SER A 830 11.11 -65.89 28.46
C SER A 830 10.46 -67.11 27.80
N LEU A 831 9.82 -66.92 26.64
CA LEU A 831 9.21 -68.01 25.87
C LEU A 831 10.28 -68.95 25.28
N GLY A 832 11.29 -68.38 24.63
CA GLY A 832 12.35 -69.10 23.93
C GLY A 832 13.25 -69.91 24.86
N MET A 833 13.72 -69.33 25.96
CA MET A 833 14.69 -70.01 26.84
C MET A 833 14.03 -70.99 27.81
N LEU A 834 12.78 -70.75 28.26
CA LEU A 834 12.13 -71.58 29.28
C LEU A 834 11.23 -72.67 28.71
N TYR A 835 10.54 -72.39 27.60
CA TYR A 835 9.47 -73.25 27.10
C TYR A 835 9.81 -73.95 25.78
N MET A 836 10.57 -73.35 24.86
CA MET A 836 10.95 -74.04 23.62
C MET A 836 11.68 -75.37 23.87
N PRO A 837 12.69 -75.48 24.78
CA PRO A 837 13.33 -76.77 25.04
C PRO A 837 12.36 -77.83 25.56
N LYS A 838 11.34 -77.41 26.34
CA LYS A 838 10.34 -78.32 26.92
C LYS A 838 9.35 -78.79 25.85
N VAL A 839 8.86 -77.88 25.01
CA VAL A 839 7.95 -78.21 23.90
C VAL A 839 8.66 -79.08 22.87
N TYR A 840 9.93 -78.80 22.56
CA TYR A 840 10.75 -79.60 21.66
C TYR A 840 10.84 -81.06 22.14
N ILE A 841 11.14 -81.28 23.42
CA ILE A 841 11.19 -82.63 24.00
C ILE A 841 9.80 -83.31 23.99
N ILE A 842 8.73 -82.58 24.31
CA ILE A 842 7.36 -83.15 24.35
C ILE A 842 6.90 -83.62 22.96
N LEU A 843 7.24 -82.90 21.89
CA LEU A 843 6.76 -83.18 20.54
C LEU A 843 7.69 -84.09 19.72
N PHE A 844 9.01 -83.87 19.78
CA PHE A 844 9.98 -84.56 18.92
C PHE A 844 10.72 -85.69 19.60
N HIS A 845 10.80 -85.70 20.94
CA HIS A 845 11.52 -86.72 21.72
C HIS A 845 10.65 -87.32 22.85
N PRO A 846 9.48 -87.91 22.54
CA PRO A 846 8.58 -88.48 23.54
C PRO A 846 9.23 -89.60 24.38
N GLU A 847 10.29 -90.24 23.90
CA GLU A 847 11.08 -91.24 24.62
C GLU A 847 11.79 -90.67 25.86
N GLN A 848 12.05 -89.36 25.90
CA GLN A 848 12.62 -88.68 27.06
C GLN A 848 11.55 -88.23 28.09
N ASN A 849 10.26 -88.41 27.75
CA ASN A 849 9.10 -88.00 28.55
C ASN A 849 8.57 -89.09 29.50
N VAL A 850 9.46 -89.93 30.02
CA VAL A 850 9.13 -91.01 30.99
C VAL A 850 9.55 -90.63 32.42
N PRO A 851 8.82 -91.06 33.47
CA PRO A 851 9.20 -90.78 34.84
C PRO A 851 10.53 -91.49 35.17
N LYS A 852 11.61 -90.72 35.38
CA LYS A 852 12.88 -91.28 35.85
C LYS A 852 12.64 -91.96 37.21
N ARG A 853 12.92 -93.27 37.27
CA ARG A 853 12.78 -94.14 38.46
C ARG A 853 13.37 -93.44 39.69
N LYS A 854 12.60 -93.32 40.78
CA LYS A 854 13.07 -92.78 42.08
C LYS A 854 14.31 -93.56 42.54
N ARG A 855 15.52 -93.10 42.21
CA ARG A 855 16.73 -93.51 42.94
C ARG A 855 16.63 -92.88 44.33
N SER A 856 16.36 -93.72 45.32
CA SER A 856 16.22 -93.35 46.71
C SER A 856 17.34 -92.40 47.14
N PHE A 857 16.97 -91.29 47.78
CA PHE A 857 17.85 -90.29 48.41
C PHE A 857 18.93 -90.94 49.32
N LYS A 858 18.70 -92.18 49.76
CA LYS A 858 19.61 -93.00 50.56
C LYS A 858 20.92 -93.36 49.82
N ALA A 859 20.93 -93.49 48.49
CA ALA A 859 22.10 -93.98 47.75
C ALA A 859 23.13 -92.88 47.39
N ILE A 860 22.69 -91.63 47.26
CA ILE A 860 23.57 -90.50 46.90
C ILE A 860 24.39 -90.02 48.11
N VAL A 861 23.81 -90.11 49.32
CA VAL A 861 24.50 -89.75 50.56
C VAL A 861 25.58 -90.79 50.94
N THR A 862 25.39 -92.07 50.64
CA THR A 862 26.42 -93.10 50.89
C THR A 862 27.65 -92.90 50.02
N ALA A 863 27.50 -92.43 48.78
CA ALA A 863 28.62 -92.11 47.90
C ALA A 863 29.37 -90.84 48.35
N ALA A 864 28.68 -89.85 48.92
CA ALA A 864 29.31 -88.63 49.43
C ALA A 864 30.00 -88.82 50.80
N THR A 865 29.59 -89.81 51.60
CA THR A 865 30.17 -90.04 52.95
C THR A 865 31.41 -90.95 52.92
N MET A 866 31.58 -91.77 51.87
CA MET A 866 32.75 -92.64 51.70
C MET A 866 34.01 -91.90 51.18
N SER A 867 33.88 -90.71 50.61
CA SER A 867 35.02 -89.93 50.10
C SER A 867 35.69 -89.02 51.15
N GLY A 868 35.17 -88.97 52.39
CA GLY A 868 35.61 -88.03 53.44
C GLY A 868 36.36 -88.65 54.62
N LYS A 869 36.63 -89.97 54.61
CA LYS A 869 37.38 -90.65 55.69
C LYS A 869 38.40 -91.63 55.11
N LEU A 870 39.47 -91.09 54.54
CA LEU A 870 40.76 -91.78 54.52
C LEU A 870 41.90 -90.74 54.53
N THR A 871 42.63 -90.77 55.65
CA THR A 871 44.07 -90.47 55.80
C THR A 871 44.55 -89.02 55.84
N GLN A 872 44.54 -88.47 57.05
CA GLN A 872 45.63 -87.67 57.61
C GLN A 872 46.73 -88.63 58.12
N LYS A 873 47.84 -88.82 57.38
CA LYS A 873 49.16 -89.20 57.93
C LYS A 873 50.26 -89.19 56.86
N GLY A 874 51.23 -88.29 57.04
CA GLY A 874 52.68 -88.40 56.81
C GLY A 874 53.28 -89.00 55.53
N GLY A 875 54.19 -88.22 54.92
CA GLY A 875 55.52 -88.70 54.51
C GLY A 875 55.72 -89.24 53.09
N ASP A 876 56.70 -88.63 52.40
CA ASP A 876 57.56 -89.16 51.32
C ASP A 876 57.03 -89.33 49.88
N ARG A 877 57.75 -88.64 48.96
CA ARG A 877 57.97 -88.99 47.54
C ARG A 877 58.91 -90.21 47.46
N PRO A 878 59.17 -90.88 46.30
CA PRO A 878 58.66 -90.70 44.92
C PRO A 878 58.28 -92.04 44.21
N ASN A 879 57.91 -91.93 42.91
CA ASN A 879 58.05 -92.92 41.82
C ASN A 879 57.26 -94.24 41.86
N GLY A 880 56.72 -94.60 40.69
CA GLY A 880 56.40 -96.00 40.36
C GLY A 880 55.09 -96.17 39.62
N GLU A 881 55.16 -96.03 38.30
CA GLU A 881 54.17 -96.49 37.34
C GLU A 881 53.81 -97.98 37.49
N VAL A 882 52.67 -98.36 36.89
CA VAL A 882 52.44 -99.47 35.94
C VAL A 882 50.96 -99.86 36.09
N LYS A 883 50.10 -99.45 35.13
CA LYS A 883 49.68 -100.20 33.91
C LYS A 883 48.86 -101.44 34.32
N THR A 884 47.74 -101.79 33.72
CA THR A 884 47.19 -101.70 32.35
C THR A 884 45.71 -102.16 32.49
N GLU A 885 44.75 -101.98 31.59
CA GLU A 885 44.70 -102.21 30.13
C GLU A 885 43.33 -101.64 29.68
N LEU A 886 43.26 -100.75 28.68
CA LEU A 886 43.30 -100.98 27.22
C LEU A 886 41.96 -101.49 26.62
N CYS A 887 41.37 -100.67 25.75
CA CYS A 887 41.20 -100.91 24.30
C CYS A 887 40.60 -99.60 23.71
N GLU A 888 41.37 -98.79 22.95
CA GLU A 888 41.73 -98.93 21.51
C GLU A 888 40.55 -98.64 20.55
N SER A 889 40.70 -97.96 19.42
CA SER A 889 41.82 -97.24 18.77
C SER A 889 41.33 -96.59 17.44
N MET A 890 42.26 -95.87 16.79
CA MET A 890 42.33 -95.37 15.39
C MET A 890 41.78 -93.96 15.10
N GLU A 891 42.63 -92.92 15.01
CA GLU A 891 43.54 -92.51 13.88
C GLU A 891 42.77 -91.71 12.81
N THR A 892 43.19 -90.55 12.28
CA THR A 892 44.53 -90.04 11.87
C THR A 892 44.51 -88.51 11.60
N ASN A 893 45.69 -87.88 11.76
CA ASN A 893 46.34 -86.79 11.01
C ASN A 893 45.66 -85.45 10.61
N SER A 894 46.29 -84.37 11.11
CA SER A 894 46.69 -83.09 10.47
C SER A 894 46.06 -82.62 9.14
N GLU A 895 45.45 -81.44 9.15
CA GLU A 895 46.07 -80.12 8.87
C GLU A 895 45.46 -79.05 9.78
#